data_AF-A0AA38HBJ4-F1
#
_entry.id   AF-A0AA38HBJ4-F1
#
_cell.length_a   1.000
_cell.length_b   1.000
_cell.length_c   1.000
_cell.angle_alpha   90.00
_cell.angle_beta   90.00
_cell.angle_gamma   90.00
#
_symmetry.space_group_name_H-M   'P 1'
#
loop_
_entity.id
_entity.type
_entity.pdbx_description
1 polymer ?
#
loop_
_entity_poly.entity_id
_entity_poly.type
_entity_poly.pdbx_seq_one_letter_code
_entity_poly.pdbx_strand_id
1 'polypeptide(L)'
;MSPILDILGRDNEDLLSSLPSVLDEQANAHALGSLRVNSQWQQHKSTIDHLLEHDPVKALQLIARLVDTLELYAPSLKGLQEVQRYTSHVLESVVFGNGPARQAAAFLLGHTLAMYPLTAETISLTIENILLGGDSDLAMCLILGVKRNSLAQFELHLPTLLRQIQMSAFTGKNIDITQDALKQCMQLYQTGKEWILQATHTVFAASLRLGDLQWTCFIICNTPMLLRNDLRKHYPGTCDASQILESLLGHPNKSTSLALPILTTWETSKFCAEGSVDRIVRFMLTLDPIDSLDGLGQLACVVLEQFAPHLNQVAALALASLADPKLRTSSQRLLGRLLAALGPITLDTMISYLHCPAHILLMDVKLLDQMASLLPNLRKRIIQVLVEAIDDATTRGGDAAVLAALTVFPLQDPYLAQRAQEFVLWSLDESRDQAQVLLALQLAIDACIATPSTMRALTYKAAQLLLADDPHVVHMALSALSNPILASTLDEKSCQMILLALHQSLEPSIQIVAAKLLTHLSTGHRAIVQPLAWSHIRQSLSLMDFLQNIDPTRAIVEACIISNLLPALPPSVHTKYVRPVKTLILLGLERTHESHILSLIFQGLSNLARHGSWQSMQQTQLAIDLLDMSQEIPKDAQHAALNAIARLLAAPQHRMDGYELLTTVHSTFRKSSNLDPDSKALVAGIYGHLGTIERNPVINRDSKAAINRENAIYDDRKVLQSQVAEARDKTGAVRHVTGLVSKALMGAKLSEEVLEAMTGLGILQPGATLVPDLPSIIIRETHASLDRKAKPHALVIFLSAALHSAPHWLQQHWGESAELMSRCIAEGEVLSVMRGLDVVLSCA
;
A
#
# COMPACT_ATOMS: atom_id res chain seq x y z
N MET A 1 -22.09 8.60 11.27
CA MET A 1 -20.88 9.36 11.70
C MET A 1 -20.71 10.79 11.17
N SER A 2 -21.37 11.27 10.09
CA SER A 2 -21.14 12.64 9.55
C SER A 2 -21.15 13.77 10.62
N PRO A 3 -22.13 13.89 11.53
CA PRO A 3 -22.12 14.99 12.51
C PRO A 3 -21.05 14.84 13.61
N ILE A 4 -20.63 13.61 13.92
CA ILE A 4 -19.54 13.34 14.87
C ILE A 4 -18.20 13.67 14.20
N LEU A 5 -18.02 13.27 12.94
CA LEU A 5 -16.83 13.56 12.14
C LEU A 5 -16.74 15.04 11.76
N ASP A 6 -17.85 15.76 11.54
CA ASP A 6 -17.84 17.20 11.28
C ASP A 6 -17.35 18.00 12.50
N ILE A 7 -17.64 17.50 13.71
CA ILE A 7 -17.12 18.04 14.96
C ILE A 7 -15.65 17.67 15.15
N LEU A 8 -15.24 16.45 14.79
CA LEU A 8 -13.89 15.93 15.01
C LEU A 8 -12.88 16.25 13.87
N GLY A 9 -13.34 16.64 12.68
CA GLY A 9 -12.55 16.73 11.45
C GLY A 9 -12.17 18.14 10.99
N ARG A 10 -12.31 19.17 11.83
CA ARG A 10 -11.77 20.51 11.54
C ARG A 10 -10.36 20.63 12.11
N ASP A 11 -9.36 20.70 11.23
CA ASP A 11 -7.96 20.83 11.62
C ASP A 11 -7.68 22.19 12.27
N ASN A 12 -7.29 22.15 13.55
CA ASN A 12 -6.63 23.25 14.26
C ASN A 12 -5.19 22.81 14.57
N GLU A 13 -4.29 22.85 13.60
CA GLU A 13 -2.92 22.31 13.71
C GLU A 13 -2.05 22.98 14.79
N ASP A 14 -2.37 24.21 15.22
CA ASP A 14 -1.39 25.04 15.94
C ASP A 14 -1.29 24.85 17.46
N LEU A 15 -2.31 24.29 18.13
CA LEU A 15 -2.39 24.33 19.62
C LEU A 15 -1.88 23.06 20.35
N LEU A 16 -1.62 21.96 19.64
CA LEU A 16 -1.26 20.66 20.25
C LEU A 16 -0.17 19.88 19.49
N SER A 17 0.61 20.54 18.62
CA SER A 17 1.73 19.88 17.91
C SER A 17 2.79 19.29 18.87
N SER A 18 2.91 19.84 20.09
CA SER A 18 3.79 19.35 21.16
C SER A 18 3.20 18.23 22.02
N LEU A 19 1.94 17.82 21.81
CA LEU A 19 1.26 16.84 22.67
C LEU A 19 1.94 15.46 22.68
N PRO A 20 2.39 14.90 21.53
CA PRO A 20 3.11 13.62 21.52
C PRO A 20 4.41 13.68 22.32
N SER A 21 5.21 14.75 22.15
CA SER A 21 6.47 14.93 22.88
C SER A 21 6.25 15.09 24.39
N VAL A 22 5.18 15.80 24.80
CA VAL A 22 4.83 15.98 26.22
C VAL A 22 4.45 14.65 26.88
N LEU A 23 3.69 13.80 26.16
CA LEU A 23 3.28 12.49 26.66
C LEU A 23 4.44 11.49 26.65
N ASP A 24 5.36 11.56 25.68
CA ASP A 24 6.61 10.78 25.69
C ASP A 24 7.48 11.11 26.90
N GLU A 25 7.67 12.40 27.19
CA GLU A 25 8.40 12.84 28.39
C GLU A 25 7.74 12.34 29.68
N GLN A 26 6.41 12.37 29.74
CA GLN A 26 5.65 11.91 30.91
C GLN A 26 5.70 10.38 31.09
N ALA A 27 5.61 9.62 30.01
CA ALA A 27 5.76 8.17 30.02
C ALA A 27 7.18 7.75 30.48
N ASN A 28 8.22 8.45 29.99
CA ASN A 28 9.62 8.19 30.31
C ASN A 28 9.99 8.61 31.74
N ALA A 29 9.46 9.73 32.24
CA ALA A 29 9.70 10.20 33.61
C ALA A 29 9.20 9.19 34.66
N HIS A 30 8.09 8.51 34.37
CA HIS A 30 7.52 7.50 35.27
C HIS A 30 8.33 6.19 35.29
N ALA A 31 9.01 5.84 34.18
CA ALA A 31 9.94 4.71 34.11
C ALA A 31 11.20 4.93 34.98
N LEU A 32 11.56 6.19 35.22
CA LEU A 32 12.70 6.61 36.05
C LEU A 32 12.34 6.84 37.53
N GLY A 33 11.11 6.54 37.95
CA GLY A 33 10.65 6.67 39.35
C GLY A 33 10.29 8.10 39.78
N SER A 34 10.21 9.05 38.85
CA SER A 34 9.75 10.42 39.12
C SER A 34 8.21 10.48 39.13
N LEU A 35 7.62 10.96 40.23
CA LEU A 35 6.18 11.22 40.39
C LEU A 35 5.76 12.63 39.94
N ARG A 36 6.66 13.42 39.33
CA ARG A 36 6.34 14.80 38.93
C ARG A 36 5.60 14.82 37.60
N VAL A 37 4.38 15.34 37.62
CA VAL A 37 3.56 15.60 36.43
C VAL A 37 4.22 16.69 35.57
N ASN A 38 4.33 16.47 34.26
CA ASN A 38 4.93 17.41 33.33
C ASN A 38 4.19 18.78 33.42
N SER A 39 4.93 19.88 33.60
CA SER A 39 4.35 21.22 33.69
C SER A 39 3.65 21.64 32.40
N GLN A 40 4.12 21.14 31.25
CA GLN A 40 3.48 21.38 29.95
C GLN A 40 2.12 20.64 29.86
N TRP A 41 2.02 19.43 30.42
CA TRP A 41 0.73 18.72 30.51
C TRP A 41 -0.29 19.49 31.38
N GLN A 42 0.13 20.06 32.51
CA GLN A 42 -0.75 20.88 33.35
C GLN A 42 -1.26 22.14 32.61
N GLN A 43 -0.42 22.74 31.77
CA GLN A 43 -0.83 23.87 30.93
C GLN A 43 -1.86 23.43 29.87
N HIS A 44 -1.63 22.32 29.18
CA HIS A 44 -2.61 21.76 28.23
C HIS A 44 -3.94 21.39 28.91
N LYS A 45 -3.87 20.78 30.10
CA LYS A 45 -5.04 20.49 30.95
C LYS A 45 -5.85 21.75 31.25
N SER A 46 -5.20 22.81 31.74
CA SER A 46 -5.89 24.08 32.04
C SER A 46 -6.52 24.74 30.80
N THR A 47 -5.90 24.55 29.63
CA THR A 47 -6.43 25.05 28.36
C THR A 47 -7.68 24.27 27.94
N ILE A 48 -7.66 22.94 28.09
CA ILE A 48 -8.82 22.09 27.84
C ILE A 48 -9.96 22.45 28.80
N ASP A 49 -9.69 22.59 30.09
CA ASP A 49 -10.69 22.97 31.11
C ASP A 49 -11.35 24.32 30.78
N HIS A 50 -10.56 25.35 30.44
CA HIS A 50 -11.09 26.64 30.01
C HIS A 50 -11.93 26.55 28.72
N LEU A 51 -11.50 25.73 27.75
CA LEU A 51 -12.27 25.54 26.51
C LEU A 51 -13.56 24.74 26.74
N LEU A 52 -13.62 23.82 27.70
CA LEU A 52 -14.86 23.09 28.00
C LEU A 52 -15.97 24.04 28.49
N GLU A 53 -15.61 25.11 29.20
CA GLU A 53 -16.57 26.11 29.67
C GLU A 53 -17.02 27.10 28.58
N HIS A 54 -16.14 27.41 27.61
CA HIS A 54 -16.37 28.48 26.63
C HIS A 54 -16.64 28.01 25.19
N ASP A 55 -16.03 26.91 24.76
CA ASP A 55 -16.16 26.31 23.43
C ASP A 55 -16.00 24.77 23.50
N PRO A 56 -17.05 24.04 23.90
CA PRO A 56 -16.98 22.59 24.14
C PRO A 56 -16.70 21.80 22.86
N VAL A 57 -17.01 22.34 21.67
CA VAL A 57 -16.73 21.69 20.39
C VAL A 57 -15.23 21.71 20.13
N LYS A 58 -14.57 22.86 20.32
CA LYS A 58 -13.12 22.97 20.19
C LYS A 58 -12.39 22.18 21.28
N ALA A 59 -12.90 22.15 22.50
CA ALA A 59 -12.37 21.29 23.55
C ALA A 59 -12.38 19.80 23.16
N LEU A 60 -13.49 19.32 22.58
CA LEU A 60 -13.59 17.92 22.15
C LEU A 60 -12.68 17.57 20.97
N GLN A 61 -12.38 18.51 20.07
CA GLN A 61 -11.37 18.32 19.02
C GLN A 61 -9.97 18.10 19.61
N LEU A 62 -9.61 18.90 20.62
CA LEU A 62 -8.34 18.76 21.33
C LEU A 62 -8.29 17.44 22.11
N ILE A 63 -9.39 17.07 22.77
CA ILE A 63 -9.50 15.79 23.47
C ILE A 63 -9.42 14.62 22.48
N ALA A 64 -9.99 14.71 21.28
CA ALA A 64 -9.88 13.67 20.27
C ALA A 64 -8.42 13.40 19.87
N ARG A 65 -7.63 14.46 19.65
CA ARG A 65 -6.19 14.33 19.40
C ARG A 65 -5.45 13.74 20.58
N LEU A 66 -5.83 14.11 21.80
CA LEU A 66 -5.29 13.51 23.03
C LEU A 66 -5.58 12.01 23.09
N VAL A 67 -6.81 11.60 22.78
CA VAL A 67 -7.21 10.19 22.71
C VAL A 67 -6.44 9.45 21.61
N ASP A 68 -6.32 10.02 20.40
CA ASP A 68 -5.53 9.43 19.31
C ASP A 68 -4.04 9.28 19.69
N THR A 69 -3.49 10.23 20.44
CA THR A 69 -2.10 10.16 20.92
C THR A 69 -1.95 9.11 22.03
N LEU A 70 -2.94 8.99 22.94
CA LEU A 70 -2.97 7.95 23.97
C LEU A 70 -3.10 6.53 23.38
N GLU A 71 -3.80 6.39 22.24
CA GLU A 71 -3.94 5.13 21.49
C GLU A 71 -2.57 4.51 21.16
N LEU A 72 -1.57 5.35 20.84
CA LEU A 72 -0.19 4.91 20.55
C LEU A 72 0.50 4.19 21.72
N TYR A 73 0.05 4.43 22.96
CA TYR A 73 0.62 3.83 24.18
C TYR A 73 -0.25 2.70 24.76
N ALA A 74 -1.40 2.41 24.15
CA ALA A 74 -2.26 1.29 24.53
C ALA A 74 -1.60 -0.06 24.16
N PRO A 75 -1.88 -1.16 24.91
CA PRO A 75 -2.76 -1.26 26.07
C PRO A 75 -2.08 -0.96 27.42
N SER A 76 -0.78 -0.65 27.42
CA SER A 76 0.02 -0.62 28.66
C SER A 76 -0.06 0.70 29.42
N LEU A 77 -0.28 1.83 28.70
CA LEU A 77 -0.42 3.20 29.22
C LEU A 77 0.56 3.55 30.36
N LYS A 78 1.79 2.99 30.33
CA LYS A 78 2.73 3.07 31.45
C LYS A 78 3.14 4.53 31.68
N GLY A 79 2.72 5.09 32.81
CA GLY A 79 3.02 6.48 33.18
C GLY A 79 1.98 7.51 32.69
N LEU A 80 0.98 7.08 31.92
CA LEU A 80 -0.07 7.94 31.36
C LEU A 80 -1.46 7.70 31.98
N GLN A 81 -1.54 6.97 33.09
CA GLN A 81 -2.81 6.64 33.73
C GLN A 81 -3.56 7.89 34.25
N GLU A 82 -2.84 8.91 34.69
CA GLU A 82 -3.45 10.19 35.12
C GLU A 82 -4.08 10.93 33.93
N VAL A 83 -3.37 10.95 32.78
CA VAL A 83 -3.84 11.60 31.54
C VAL A 83 -5.10 10.90 31.04
N GLN A 84 -5.10 9.57 31.01
CA GLN A 84 -6.27 8.78 30.61
C GLN A 84 -7.44 8.95 31.60
N ARG A 85 -7.18 8.98 32.91
CA ARG A 85 -8.23 9.18 33.93
C ARG A 85 -8.85 10.58 33.81
N TYR A 86 -8.02 11.61 33.61
CA TYR A 86 -8.52 12.97 33.36
C TYR A 86 -9.38 12.99 32.10
N THR A 87 -8.89 12.42 30.99
CA THR A 87 -9.61 12.36 29.71
C THR A 87 -10.96 11.66 29.86
N SER A 88 -10.99 10.52 30.55
CA SER A 88 -12.22 9.75 30.81
C SER A 88 -13.21 10.54 31.68
N HIS A 89 -12.73 11.16 32.76
CA HIS A 89 -13.57 11.96 33.66
C HIS A 89 -14.19 13.18 32.94
N VAL A 90 -13.38 13.88 32.14
CA VAL A 90 -13.87 15.00 31.33
C VAL A 90 -14.93 14.54 30.35
N LEU A 91 -14.67 13.47 29.60
CA LEU A 91 -15.63 12.94 28.63
C LEU A 91 -16.91 12.45 29.31
N GLU A 92 -16.83 11.76 30.45
CA GLU A 92 -17.99 11.39 31.27
C GLU A 92 -18.80 12.60 31.69
N SER A 93 -18.15 13.68 32.16
CA SER A 93 -18.84 14.91 32.56
C SER A 93 -19.61 15.56 31.41
N VAL A 94 -19.06 15.51 30.19
CA VAL A 94 -19.74 16.04 28.99
C VAL A 94 -20.87 15.11 28.55
N VAL A 95 -20.69 13.79 28.61
CA VAL A 95 -21.70 12.79 28.23
C VAL A 95 -22.95 12.87 29.13
N PHE A 96 -22.76 13.00 30.44
CA PHE A 96 -23.86 13.12 31.42
C PHE A 96 -24.31 14.57 31.66
N GLY A 97 -23.62 15.55 31.07
CA GLY A 97 -24.02 16.96 31.08
C GLY A 97 -25.10 17.29 30.06
N ASN A 98 -25.42 18.58 29.93
CA ASN A 98 -26.36 19.10 28.95
C ASN A 98 -25.59 19.80 27.83
N GLY A 99 -25.80 19.41 26.57
CA GLY A 99 -25.17 20.09 25.43
C GLY A 99 -25.28 19.33 24.10
N PRO A 100 -24.97 19.98 22.98
CA PRO A 100 -25.04 19.38 21.65
C PRO A 100 -23.91 18.38 21.36
N ALA A 101 -22.82 18.43 22.13
CA ALA A 101 -21.61 17.65 21.85
C ALA A 101 -21.53 16.28 22.55
N ARG A 102 -22.62 15.89 23.24
CA ARG A 102 -22.72 14.63 24.02
C ARG A 102 -22.43 13.39 23.17
N GLN A 103 -22.86 13.36 21.90
CA GLN A 103 -22.66 12.23 21.01
C GLN A 103 -21.19 12.01 20.64
N ALA A 104 -20.46 13.09 20.34
CA ALA A 104 -19.03 13.02 20.06
C ALA A 104 -18.24 12.65 21.32
N ALA A 105 -18.62 13.22 22.47
CA ALA A 105 -18.02 12.87 23.76
C ALA A 105 -18.25 11.39 24.11
N ALA A 106 -19.45 10.84 23.86
CA ALA A 106 -19.76 9.43 24.10
C ALA A 106 -18.90 8.50 23.24
N PHE A 107 -18.71 8.84 21.96
CA PHE A 107 -17.83 8.10 21.06
C PHE A 107 -16.37 8.11 21.54
N LEU A 108 -15.84 9.29 21.89
CA LEU A 108 -14.48 9.40 22.43
C LEU A 108 -14.34 8.66 23.77
N LEU A 109 -15.36 8.70 24.63
CA LEU A 109 -15.36 8.00 25.91
C LEU A 109 -15.27 6.49 25.71
N GLY A 110 -16.08 5.93 24.81
CA GLY A 110 -15.98 4.52 24.44
C GLY A 110 -14.60 4.16 23.90
N HIS A 111 -14.02 5.03 23.08
CA HIS A 111 -12.67 4.87 22.54
C HIS A 111 -11.61 4.84 23.66
N THR A 112 -11.68 5.76 24.62
CA THR A 112 -10.75 5.85 25.77
C THR A 112 -10.91 4.68 26.74
N LEU A 113 -12.15 4.28 27.06
CA LEU A 113 -12.41 3.17 27.98
C LEU A 113 -11.89 1.84 27.42
N ALA A 114 -11.95 1.65 26.10
CA ALA A 114 -11.50 0.44 25.42
C ALA A 114 -9.97 0.28 25.31
N MET A 115 -9.18 1.29 25.69
CA MET A 115 -7.71 1.23 25.69
C MET A 115 -7.16 0.27 26.76
N TYR A 116 -7.97 -0.13 27.74
CA TYR A 116 -7.56 -0.99 28.84
C TYR A 116 -8.32 -2.33 28.84
N PRO A 117 -7.67 -3.49 28.98
CA PRO A 117 -8.35 -4.79 28.96
C PRO A 117 -9.33 -5.01 30.13
N LEU A 118 -9.09 -4.35 31.28
CA LEU A 118 -9.82 -4.56 32.54
C LEU A 118 -11.10 -3.71 32.70
N THR A 119 -11.52 -2.96 31.68
CA THR A 119 -12.62 -1.97 31.76
C THR A 119 -13.97 -2.47 31.25
N ALA A 120 -14.14 -3.76 30.92
CA ALA A 120 -15.40 -4.29 30.40
C ALA A 120 -16.59 -4.05 31.34
N GLU A 121 -16.38 -4.16 32.66
CA GLU A 121 -17.42 -3.83 33.66
C GLU A 121 -17.74 -2.33 33.68
N THR A 122 -16.72 -1.47 33.57
CA THR A 122 -16.91 -0.01 33.49
C THR A 122 -17.70 0.38 32.25
N ILE A 123 -17.38 -0.20 31.09
CA ILE A 123 -18.12 0.03 29.85
C ILE A 123 -19.57 -0.43 30.00
N SER A 124 -19.80 -1.60 30.61
CA SER A 124 -21.16 -2.12 30.90
C SER A 124 -21.97 -1.14 31.75
N LEU A 125 -21.40 -0.69 32.88
CA LEU A 125 -22.06 0.25 33.80
C LEU A 125 -22.34 1.60 33.15
N THR A 126 -21.41 2.13 32.35
CA THR A 126 -21.62 3.40 31.65
C THR A 126 -22.74 3.29 30.61
N ILE A 127 -22.80 2.18 29.86
CA ILE A 127 -23.91 1.90 28.94
C ILE A 127 -25.23 1.82 29.70
N GLU A 128 -25.30 1.08 30.80
CA GLU A 128 -26.50 0.96 31.63
C GLU A 128 -26.98 2.31 32.15
N ASN A 129 -26.07 3.14 32.67
CA ASN A 129 -26.39 4.48 33.17
C ASN A 129 -26.94 5.40 32.08
N ILE A 130 -26.38 5.37 30.87
CA ILE A 130 -26.88 6.14 29.73
C ILE A 130 -28.28 5.66 29.33
N LEU A 131 -28.49 4.33 29.28
CA LEU A 131 -29.78 3.75 28.91
C LEU A 131 -30.87 3.98 29.95
N LEU A 132 -30.53 4.04 31.25
CA LEU A 132 -31.47 4.46 32.31
C LEU A 132 -31.98 5.89 32.09
N GLY A 133 -31.14 6.75 31.51
CA GLY A 133 -31.54 8.10 31.08
C GLY A 133 -32.39 8.15 29.82
N GLY A 134 -32.57 7.03 29.11
CA GLY A 134 -33.33 6.94 27.86
C GLY A 134 -32.58 7.38 26.59
N ASP A 135 -31.28 7.66 26.68
CA ASP A 135 -30.48 8.21 25.58
C ASP A 135 -29.84 7.11 24.72
N SER A 136 -30.64 6.42 23.89
CA SER A 136 -30.16 5.33 23.01
C SER A 136 -29.05 5.76 22.05
N ASP A 137 -29.11 6.98 21.49
CA ASP A 137 -28.10 7.50 20.55
C ASP A 137 -26.71 7.60 21.20
N LEU A 138 -26.64 8.01 22.48
CA LEU A 138 -25.39 8.12 23.22
C LEU A 138 -24.79 6.75 23.53
N ALA A 139 -25.64 5.79 23.90
CA ALA A 139 -25.21 4.41 24.13
C ALA A 139 -24.65 3.78 22.83
N MET A 140 -25.30 4.02 21.69
CA MET A 140 -24.79 3.57 20.38
C MET A 140 -23.45 4.21 20.04
N CYS A 141 -23.30 5.53 20.22
CA CYS A 141 -22.03 6.22 19.99
C CYS A 141 -20.90 5.68 20.86
N LEU A 142 -21.17 5.43 22.15
CA LEU A 142 -20.19 4.86 23.08
C LEU A 142 -19.74 3.48 22.63
N ILE A 143 -20.67 2.57 22.30
CA ILE A 143 -20.32 1.23 21.84
C ILE A 143 -19.55 1.29 20.52
N LEU A 144 -19.92 2.17 19.58
CA LEU A 144 -19.15 2.36 18.34
C LEU A 144 -17.71 2.86 18.60
N GLY A 145 -17.52 3.70 19.61
CA GLY A 145 -16.19 4.13 20.06
C GLY A 145 -15.33 2.98 20.57
N VAL A 146 -15.92 2.05 21.33
CA VAL A 146 -15.23 0.85 21.86
C VAL A 146 -14.62 0.00 20.73
N LYS A 147 -15.32 -0.12 19.60
CA LYS A 147 -14.85 -0.90 18.43
C LYS A 147 -13.48 -0.48 17.92
N ARG A 148 -13.15 0.82 18.04
CA ARG A 148 -11.91 1.38 17.49
C ARG A 148 -10.67 0.76 18.13
N ASN A 149 -10.71 0.51 19.44
CA ASN A 149 -9.57 -0.06 20.19
C ASN A 149 -9.71 -1.54 20.52
N SER A 150 -10.93 -2.04 20.72
CA SER A 150 -11.13 -3.42 21.16
C SER A 150 -12.35 -4.06 20.50
N LEU A 151 -12.08 -4.87 19.46
CA LEU A 151 -13.12 -5.68 18.83
C LEU A 151 -13.75 -6.67 19.81
N ALA A 152 -12.96 -7.24 20.73
CA ALA A 152 -13.46 -8.20 21.71
C ALA A 152 -14.46 -7.57 22.70
N GLN A 153 -14.15 -6.36 23.21
CA GLN A 153 -15.09 -5.63 24.07
C GLN A 153 -16.32 -5.13 23.29
N PHE A 154 -16.14 -4.72 22.04
CA PHE A 154 -17.26 -4.38 21.17
C PHE A 154 -18.22 -5.55 20.96
N GLU A 155 -17.70 -6.75 20.70
CA GLU A 155 -18.52 -7.96 20.53
C GLU A 155 -19.30 -8.34 21.79
N LEU A 156 -18.76 -8.06 22.98
CA LEU A 156 -19.45 -8.28 24.25
C LEU A 156 -20.70 -7.39 24.40
N HIS A 157 -20.66 -6.16 23.87
CA HIS A 157 -21.78 -5.20 23.91
C HIS A 157 -22.66 -5.22 22.64
N LEU A 158 -22.35 -6.09 21.68
CA LEU A 158 -23.09 -6.21 20.43
C LEU A 158 -24.59 -6.51 20.62
N PRO A 159 -25.03 -7.39 21.54
CA PRO A 159 -26.46 -7.62 21.77
C PRO A 159 -27.20 -6.36 22.21
N THR A 160 -26.58 -5.56 23.09
CA THR A 160 -27.13 -4.29 23.56
C THR A 160 -27.21 -3.28 22.42
N LEU A 161 -26.17 -3.17 21.60
CA LEU A 161 -26.15 -2.30 20.42
C LEU A 161 -27.28 -2.64 19.44
N LEU A 162 -27.41 -3.93 19.07
CA LEU A 162 -28.44 -4.40 18.15
C LEU A 162 -29.85 -4.14 18.68
N ARG A 163 -30.08 -4.33 19.98
CA ARG A 163 -31.35 -4.00 20.62
C ARG A 163 -31.65 -2.50 20.53
N GLN A 164 -30.67 -1.63 20.79
CA GLN A 164 -30.87 -0.19 20.66
C GLN A 164 -31.18 0.21 19.22
N ILE A 165 -30.48 -0.36 18.24
CA ILE A 165 -30.76 -0.15 16.81
C ILE A 165 -32.21 -0.50 16.48
N GLN A 166 -32.70 -1.65 16.93
CA GLN A 166 -34.09 -2.07 16.67
C GLN A 166 -35.11 -1.11 17.30
N MET A 167 -34.82 -0.57 18.48
CA MET A 167 -35.70 0.38 19.17
C MET A 167 -35.68 1.77 18.52
N SER A 168 -34.51 2.24 18.07
CA SER A 168 -34.31 3.58 17.52
C SER A 168 -34.55 3.69 16.01
N ALA A 169 -34.57 2.59 15.26
CA ALA A 169 -34.66 2.60 13.79
C ALA A 169 -35.81 3.46 13.24
N PHE A 170 -37.00 3.40 13.86
CA PHE A 170 -38.20 4.12 13.39
C PHE A 170 -38.69 5.22 14.35
N THR A 171 -37.96 5.47 15.43
CA THR A 171 -38.35 6.44 16.48
C THR A 171 -37.25 7.44 16.84
N GLY A 172 -36.02 7.19 16.39
CA GLY A 172 -34.84 7.97 16.70
C GLY A 172 -34.84 9.34 16.03
N LYS A 173 -34.31 10.34 16.74
CA LYS A 173 -34.12 11.70 16.22
C LYS A 173 -32.98 11.76 15.19
N ASN A 174 -32.04 10.81 15.22
CA ASN A 174 -30.87 10.77 14.34
C ASN A 174 -30.71 9.38 13.68
N ILE A 175 -31.32 9.23 12.50
CA ILE A 175 -31.31 7.98 11.72
C ILE A 175 -29.90 7.59 11.28
N ASP A 176 -29.01 8.56 11.03
CA ASP A 176 -27.67 8.31 10.51
C ASP A 176 -26.77 7.53 11.49
N ILE A 177 -26.90 7.79 12.79
CA ILE A 177 -26.17 7.04 13.83
C ILE A 177 -26.65 5.59 13.86
N THR A 178 -27.97 5.41 13.81
CA THR A 178 -28.57 4.08 13.85
C THR A 178 -28.21 3.26 12.60
N GLN A 179 -28.22 3.89 11.42
CA GLN A 179 -27.80 3.26 10.16
C GLN A 179 -26.34 2.85 10.19
N ASP A 180 -25.45 3.76 10.58
CA ASP A 180 -24.02 3.49 10.67
C ASP A 180 -23.72 2.36 11.68
N ALA A 181 -24.39 2.37 12.83
CA ALA A 181 -24.29 1.29 13.81
C ALA A 181 -24.70 -0.07 13.22
N LEU A 182 -25.82 -0.14 12.49
CA LEU A 182 -26.25 -1.38 11.84
C LEU A 182 -25.27 -1.81 10.74
N LYS A 183 -24.76 -0.88 9.92
CA LYS A 183 -23.74 -1.17 8.90
C LYS A 183 -22.53 -1.86 9.51
N GLN A 184 -22.02 -1.29 10.59
CA GLN A 184 -20.85 -1.81 11.28
C GLN A 184 -21.11 -3.20 11.91
N CYS A 185 -22.33 -3.45 12.39
CA CYS A 185 -22.73 -4.77 12.86
C CYS A 185 -22.81 -5.79 11.71
N MET A 186 -23.45 -5.44 10.60
CA MET A 186 -23.59 -6.32 9.43
C MET A 186 -22.22 -6.72 8.86
N GLN A 187 -21.24 -5.81 8.85
CA GLN A 187 -19.87 -6.09 8.40
C GLN A 187 -19.13 -7.11 9.28
N LEU A 188 -19.51 -7.26 10.55
CA LEU A 188 -18.91 -8.22 11.49
C LEU A 188 -19.57 -9.60 11.45
N TYR A 189 -20.54 -9.81 10.57
CA TYR A 189 -21.28 -11.05 10.46
C TYR A 189 -20.39 -12.21 10.01
N GLN A 190 -20.37 -13.27 10.81
CA GLN A 190 -19.74 -14.57 10.56
C GLN A 190 -20.70 -15.67 11.02
N THR A 191 -20.50 -16.91 10.56
CA THR A 191 -21.35 -18.05 10.95
C THR A 191 -21.34 -18.25 12.47
N GLY A 192 -22.51 -18.11 13.10
CA GLY A 192 -22.70 -18.21 14.56
C GLY A 192 -23.16 -16.94 15.27
N LYS A 193 -23.22 -15.78 14.59
CA LYS A 193 -23.73 -14.52 15.18
C LYS A 193 -25.22 -14.30 14.87
N GLU A 194 -26.08 -15.17 15.39
CA GLU A 194 -27.54 -15.18 15.13
C GLU A 194 -28.24 -13.86 15.50
N TRP A 195 -27.73 -13.11 16.48
CA TRP A 195 -28.31 -11.82 16.87
C TRP A 195 -28.24 -10.76 15.77
N ILE A 196 -27.15 -10.70 15.00
CA ILE A 196 -27.03 -9.77 13.85
C ILE A 196 -28.07 -10.16 12.80
N LEU A 197 -28.17 -11.46 12.51
CA LEU A 197 -29.15 -12.00 11.57
C LEU A 197 -30.59 -11.63 11.97
N GLN A 198 -30.95 -11.85 13.23
CA GLN A 198 -32.28 -11.53 13.75
C GLN A 198 -32.54 -10.01 13.76
N ALA A 199 -31.56 -9.20 14.15
CA ALA A 199 -31.71 -7.75 14.20
C ALA A 199 -31.88 -7.15 12.80
N THR A 200 -31.04 -7.56 11.84
CA THR A 200 -31.18 -7.15 10.43
C THR A 200 -32.53 -7.60 9.86
N HIS A 201 -32.96 -8.85 10.12
CA HIS A 201 -34.30 -9.32 9.73
C HIS A 201 -35.41 -8.44 10.32
N THR A 202 -35.34 -8.13 11.61
CA THR A 202 -36.38 -7.37 12.31
C THR A 202 -36.54 -5.97 11.73
N VAL A 203 -35.43 -5.25 11.55
CA VAL A 203 -35.44 -3.90 10.97
C VAL A 203 -35.90 -3.95 9.51
N PHE A 204 -35.44 -4.94 8.73
CA PHE A 204 -35.79 -5.05 7.31
C PHE A 204 -37.26 -5.44 7.09
N ALA A 205 -37.78 -6.40 7.86
CA ALA A 205 -39.18 -6.78 7.81
C ALA A 205 -40.10 -5.64 8.26
N ALA A 206 -39.69 -4.89 9.29
CA ALA A 206 -40.43 -3.72 9.74
C ALA A 206 -40.41 -2.59 8.70
N SER A 207 -39.26 -2.32 8.06
CA SER A 207 -39.16 -1.29 7.03
C SER A 207 -40.06 -1.60 5.82
N LEU A 208 -40.10 -2.86 5.39
CA LEU A 208 -40.97 -3.31 4.31
C LEU A 208 -42.46 -3.20 4.67
N ARG A 209 -42.84 -3.52 5.92
CA ARG A 209 -44.24 -3.41 6.40
C ARG A 209 -44.70 -1.96 6.57
N LEU A 210 -43.82 -1.10 7.05
CA LEU A 210 -44.11 0.32 7.29
C LEU A 210 -43.98 1.18 6.02
N GLY A 211 -43.42 0.63 4.94
CA GLY A 211 -43.13 1.38 3.72
C GLY A 211 -41.95 2.35 3.87
N ASP A 212 -41.05 2.11 4.82
CA ASP A 212 -39.85 2.93 5.01
C ASP A 212 -38.77 2.55 3.99
N LEU A 213 -38.74 3.31 2.90
CA LEU A 213 -37.84 3.07 1.78
C LEU A 213 -36.39 3.44 2.11
N GLN A 214 -36.16 4.35 3.06
CA GLN A 214 -34.80 4.75 3.44
C GLN A 214 -34.09 3.58 4.10
N TRP A 215 -34.73 2.91 5.07
CA TRP A 215 -34.20 1.69 5.69
C TRP A 215 -34.13 0.51 4.73
N THR A 216 -35.15 0.34 3.89
CA THR A 216 -35.18 -0.75 2.90
C THR A 216 -34.03 -0.63 1.92
N CYS A 217 -33.82 0.55 1.31
CA CYS A 217 -32.70 0.79 0.40
C CYS A 217 -31.36 0.67 1.12
N PHE A 218 -31.25 1.22 2.33
CA PHE A 218 -30.02 1.15 3.14
C PHE A 218 -29.59 -0.29 3.40
N ILE A 219 -30.51 -1.17 3.82
CA ILE A 219 -30.22 -2.57 4.10
C ILE A 219 -29.84 -3.29 2.80
N ILE A 220 -30.57 -3.08 1.70
CA ILE A 220 -30.22 -3.69 0.40
C ILE A 220 -28.80 -3.33 -0.02
N CYS A 221 -28.43 -2.06 0.09
CA CYS A 221 -27.11 -1.57 -0.33
C CYS A 221 -25.94 -2.02 0.56
N ASN A 222 -26.19 -2.37 1.83
CA ASN A 222 -25.12 -2.62 2.82
C ASN A 222 -25.08 -4.06 3.36
N THR A 223 -25.99 -4.95 2.96
CA THR A 223 -26.04 -6.34 3.46
C THR A 223 -24.97 -7.21 2.77
N PRO A 224 -24.03 -7.82 3.51
CA PRO A 224 -23.06 -8.75 2.93
C PRO A 224 -23.72 -10.03 2.40
N MET A 225 -23.10 -10.65 1.39
CA MET A 225 -23.64 -11.84 0.72
C MET A 225 -23.92 -13.02 1.68
N LEU A 226 -23.03 -13.27 2.65
CA LEU A 226 -23.22 -14.33 3.66
C LEU A 226 -24.48 -14.08 4.51
N LEU A 227 -24.62 -12.86 5.04
CA LEU A 227 -25.79 -12.46 5.82
C LEU A 227 -27.08 -12.58 5.01
N ARG A 228 -27.05 -12.14 3.74
CA ARG A 228 -28.18 -12.26 2.81
C ARG A 228 -28.64 -13.71 2.62
N ASN A 229 -27.70 -14.63 2.41
CA ASN A 229 -28.02 -16.03 2.18
C ASN A 229 -28.64 -16.67 3.42
N ASP A 230 -28.13 -16.35 4.60
CA ASP A 230 -28.70 -16.84 5.86
C ASP A 230 -30.05 -16.21 6.16
N LEU A 231 -30.28 -14.93 5.83
CA LEU A 231 -31.60 -14.28 5.94
C LEU A 231 -32.62 -15.00 5.05
N ARG A 232 -32.26 -15.31 3.80
CA ARG A 232 -33.12 -16.04 2.88
C ARG A 232 -33.44 -17.45 3.39
N LYS A 233 -32.46 -18.13 3.99
CA LYS A 233 -32.63 -19.49 4.51
C LYS A 233 -33.53 -19.54 5.76
N HIS A 234 -33.31 -18.64 6.71
CA HIS A 234 -34.02 -18.66 8.00
C HIS A 234 -35.33 -17.87 7.97
N TYR A 235 -35.44 -16.87 7.11
CA TYR A 235 -36.61 -15.99 6.98
C TYR A 235 -37.03 -15.80 5.51
N PRO A 236 -37.55 -16.85 4.85
CA PRO A 236 -37.78 -16.89 3.40
C PRO A 236 -38.72 -15.79 2.86
N GLY A 237 -39.56 -15.17 3.69
CA GLY A 237 -40.41 -14.04 3.29
C GLY A 237 -39.77 -12.65 3.32
N THR A 238 -38.59 -12.49 3.94
CA THR A 238 -37.98 -11.16 4.15
C THR A 238 -37.15 -10.69 2.96
N CYS A 239 -36.52 -11.64 2.29
CA CYS A 239 -35.63 -11.38 1.15
C CYS A 239 -36.31 -11.77 -0.18
N ASP A 240 -37.65 -11.81 -0.23
CA ASP A 240 -38.39 -12.02 -1.47
C ASP A 240 -38.22 -10.80 -2.38
N ALA A 241 -37.38 -10.95 -3.39
CA ALA A 241 -36.96 -9.84 -4.21
C ALA A 241 -38.11 -9.28 -5.07
N SER A 242 -39.16 -10.06 -5.38
CA SER A 242 -40.33 -9.57 -6.12
C SER A 242 -41.19 -8.64 -5.25
N GLN A 243 -41.41 -8.97 -3.97
CA GLN A 243 -42.17 -8.11 -3.06
C GLN A 243 -41.42 -6.81 -2.76
N ILE A 244 -40.11 -6.90 -2.55
CA ILE A 244 -39.27 -5.72 -2.34
C ILE A 244 -39.30 -4.81 -3.58
N LEU A 245 -39.25 -5.40 -4.79
CA LEU A 245 -39.34 -4.64 -6.04
C LEU A 245 -40.64 -3.82 -6.11
N GLU A 246 -41.80 -4.43 -5.84
CA GLU A 246 -43.08 -3.69 -5.86
C GLU A 246 -43.09 -2.53 -4.87
N SER A 247 -42.56 -2.73 -3.67
CA SER A 247 -42.45 -1.66 -2.66
C SER A 247 -41.55 -0.52 -3.11
N LEU A 248 -40.44 -0.82 -3.80
CA LEU A 248 -39.50 0.18 -4.29
C LEU A 248 -40.04 0.94 -5.52
N LEU A 249 -40.75 0.27 -6.43
CA LEU A 249 -41.31 0.93 -7.62
C LEU A 249 -42.48 1.88 -7.30
N GLY A 250 -43.10 1.76 -6.13
CA GLY A 250 -44.22 2.61 -5.71
C GLY A 250 -43.86 4.06 -5.42
N HIS A 251 -42.58 4.39 -5.21
CA HIS A 251 -42.16 5.70 -4.74
C HIS A 251 -40.79 6.12 -5.28
N PRO A 252 -40.69 7.24 -6.04
CA PRO A 252 -39.43 7.72 -6.59
C PRO A 252 -38.56 8.37 -5.50
N ASN A 253 -37.41 7.75 -5.19
CA ASN A 253 -36.38 8.33 -4.33
C ASN A 253 -34.97 8.00 -4.86
N LYS A 254 -34.01 8.91 -4.69
CA LYS A 254 -32.59 8.71 -4.99
C LYS A 254 -32.01 7.41 -4.43
N SER A 255 -32.35 7.04 -3.20
CA SER A 255 -31.85 5.79 -2.61
C SER A 255 -32.34 4.54 -3.35
N THR A 256 -33.48 4.64 -4.04
CA THR A 256 -34.08 3.54 -4.80
C THR A 256 -33.30 3.24 -6.07
N SER A 257 -32.75 4.25 -6.76
CA SER A 257 -31.96 4.04 -7.97
C SER A 257 -30.66 3.26 -7.71
N LEU A 258 -30.09 3.37 -6.50
CA LEU A 258 -28.93 2.61 -6.06
C LEU A 258 -29.28 1.20 -5.55
N ALA A 259 -30.44 1.05 -4.91
CA ALA A 259 -30.85 -0.24 -4.35
C ALA A 259 -31.35 -1.24 -5.41
N LEU A 260 -32.04 -0.76 -6.46
CA LEU A 260 -32.63 -1.61 -7.49
C LEU A 260 -31.59 -2.48 -8.24
N PRO A 261 -30.44 -1.96 -8.72
CA PRO A 261 -29.40 -2.78 -9.34
C PRO A 261 -28.81 -3.83 -8.39
N ILE A 262 -28.72 -3.51 -7.10
CA ILE A 262 -28.22 -4.45 -6.10
C ILE A 262 -29.27 -5.55 -5.85
N LEU A 263 -30.55 -5.19 -5.79
CA LEU A 263 -31.65 -6.15 -5.64
C LEU A 263 -31.70 -7.14 -6.81
N THR A 264 -31.42 -6.71 -8.05
CA THR A 264 -31.38 -7.66 -9.20
C THR A 264 -30.26 -8.70 -9.08
N THR A 265 -29.18 -8.42 -8.35
CA THR A 265 -28.14 -9.42 -8.03
C THR A 265 -28.58 -10.47 -7.00
N TRP A 266 -29.72 -10.26 -6.33
CA TRP A 266 -30.21 -11.19 -5.31
C TRP A 266 -30.89 -12.41 -5.95
N GLU A 267 -31.60 -12.21 -7.07
CA GLU A 267 -32.31 -13.25 -7.84
C GLU A 267 -32.29 -12.95 -9.35
N THR A 268 -31.10 -12.83 -9.94
CA THR A 268 -30.93 -12.39 -11.33
C THR A 268 -31.73 -13.24 -12.33
N SER A 269 -31.76 -14.56 -12.15
CA SER A 269 -32.53 -15.48 -13.02
C SER A 269 -34.04 -15.16 -13.01
N LYS A 270 -34.60 -14.83 -11.85
CA LYS A 270 -36.02 -14.50 -11.69
C LYS A 270 -36.34 -13.14 -12.32
N PHE A 271 -35.51 -12.13 -12.07
CA PHE A 271 -35.69 -10.80 -12.67
C PHE A 271 -35.58 -10.81 -14.19
N CYS A 272 -34.69 -11.63 -14.75
CA CYS A 272 -34.57 -11.80 -16.20
C CYS A 272 -35.75 -12.58 -16.80
N ALA A 273 -36.29 -13.58 -16.11
CA ALA A 273 -37.41 -14.39 -16.59
C ALA A 273 -38.77 -13.68 -16.51
N GLU A 274 -39.00 -12.86 -15.49
CA GLU A 274 -40.30 -12.23 -15.20
C GLU A 274 -40.49 -10.85 -15.87
N GLY A 275 -39.54 -10.38 -16.69
CA GLY A 275 -39.62 -9.05 -17.32
C GLY A 275 -39.47 -7.87 -16.35
N SER A 276 -39.03 -8.13 -15.11
CA SER A 276 -38.84 -7.10 -14.06
C SER A 276 -37.80 -6.05 -14.43
N VAL A 277 -36.80 -6.40 -15.25
CA VAL A 277 -35.76 -5.48 -15.73
C VAL A 277 -36.37 -4.31 -16.53
N ASP A 278 -37.33 -4.58 -17.41
CA ASP A 278 -38.03 -3.56 -18.20
C ASP A 278 -38.78 -2.56 -17.29
N ARG A 279 -39.43 -3.07 -16.24
CA ARG A 279 -40.12 -2.23 -15.24
C ARG A 279 -39.15 -1.34 -14.48
N ILE A 280 -38.00 -1.88 -14.07
CA ILE A 280 -36.95 -1.12 -13.37
C ILE A 280 -36.39 -0.01 -14.26
N VAL A 281 -36.05 -0.33 -15.51
CA VAL A 281 -35.48 0.65 -16.45
C VAL A 281 -36.48 1.76 -16.71
N ARG A 282 -37.74 1.43 -17.01
CA ARG A 282 -38.80 2.43 -17.20
C ARG A 282 -38.97 3.33 -15.98
N PHE A 283 -38.99 2.74 -14.78
CA PHE A 283 -39.07 3.51 -13.54
C PHE A 283 -37.87 4.46 -13.38
N MET A 284 -36.64 3.98 -13.57
CA MET A 284 -35.45 4.82 -13.46
C MET A 284 -35.43 5.96 -14.49
N LEU A 285 -35.96 5.74 -15.70
CA LEU A 285 -36.12 6.78 -16.71
C LEU A 285 -37.14 7.87 -16.32
N THR A 286 -38.00 7.63 -15.33
CA THR A 286 -38.92 8.65 -14.78
C THR A 286 -38.32 9.48 -13.64
N LEU A 287 -37.18 9.06 -13.09
CA LEU A 287 -36.48 9.80 -12.02
C LEU A 287 -35.67 10.96 -12.59
N ASP A 288 -35.28 11.89 -11.71
CA ASP A 288 -34.32 12.94 -12.04
C ASP A 288 -33.02 12.31 -12.59
N PRO A 289 -32.49 12.78 -13.74
CA PRO A 289 -31.22 12.32 -14.29
C PRO A 289 -30.06 12.29 -13.27
N ILE A 290 -30.03 13.21 -12.31
CA ILE A 290 -28.99 13.21 -11.25
C ILE A 290 -28.98 11.87 -10.50
N ASP A 291 -30.17 11.30 -10.28
CA ASP A 291 -30.36 10.12 -9.45
C ASP A 291 -30.40 8.82 -10.26
N SER A 292 -30.85 8.86 -11.52
CA SER A 292 -31.02 7.65 -12.35
C SER A 292 -29.77 7.17 -13.08
N LEU A 293 -28.87 8.07 -13.50
CA LEU A 293 -27.73 7.73 -14.36
C LEU A 293 -26.80 6.68 -13.75
N ASP A 294 -26.48 6.79 -12.45
CA ASP A 294 -25.60 5.84 -11.77
C ASP A 294 -26.27 4.47 -11.63
N GLY A 295 -27.55 4.44 -11.26
CA GLY A 295 -28.35 3.23 -11.11
C GLY A 295 -28.52 2.47 -12.42
N LEU A 296 -28.84 3.18 -13.52
CA LEU A 296 -28.95 2.60 -14.86
C LEU A 296 -27.62 1.96 -15.31
N GLY A 297 -26.50 2.63 -15.03
CA GLY A 297 -25.18 2.10 -15.37
C GLY A 297 -24.81 0.86 -14.56
N GLN A 298 -25.19 0.80 -13.28
CA GLN A 298 -24.99 -0.40 -12.45
C GLN A 298 -25.89 -1.55 -12.93
N LEU A 299 -27.15 -1.27 -13.27
CA LEU A 299 -28.10 -2.27 -13.76
C LEU A 299 -27.61 -2.89 -15.07
N ALA A 300 -27.10 -2.08 -15.99
CA ALA A 300 -26.54 -2.54 -17.25
C ALA A 300 -25.42 -3.57 -17.05
N CYS A 301 -24.57 -3.40 -16.03
CA CYS A 301 -23.50 -4.34 -15.70
C CYS A 301 -23.99 -5.68 -15.11
N VAL A 302 -25.21 -5.72 -14.55
CA VAL A 302 -25.76 -6.91 -13.87
C VAL A 302 -26.59 -7.78 -14.83
N VAL A 303 -27.37 -7.16 -15.73
CA VAL A 303 -28.35 -7.86 -16.60
C VAL A 303 -28.15 -7.52 -18.08
N LEU A 304 -26.98 -7.90 -18.63
CA LEU A 304 -26.52 -7.49 -19.97
C LEU A 304 -27.56 -7.74 -21.08
N GLU A 305 -28.02 -8.99 -21.24
CA GLU A 305 -28.88 -9.39 -22.38
C GLU A 305 -30.26 -8.71 -22.32
N GLN A 306 -30.84 -8.60 -21.13
CA GLN A 306 -32.18 -8.05 -20.89
C GLN A 306 -32.15 -6.53 -20.83
N PHE A 307 -30.98 -5.92 -20.61
CA PHE A 307 -30.81 -4.48 -20.69
C PHE A 307 -30.61 -3.99 -22.14
N ALA A 308 -30.02 -4.80 -23.02
CA ALA A 308 -29.72 -4.42 -24.40
C ALA A 308 -30.88 -3.78 -25.19
N PRO A 309 -32.16 -4.22 -25.07
CA PRO A 309 -33.30 -3.58 -25.72
C PRO A 309 -33.53 -2.11 -25.31
N HIS A 310 -33.06 -1.72 -24.12
CA HIS A 310 -33.22 -0.37 -23.57
C HIS A 310 -32.04 0.55 -23.85
N LEU A 311 -30.96 0.03 -24.46
CA LEU A 311 -29.73 0.77 -24.71
C LEU A 311 -30.00 2.11 -25.39
N ASN A 312 -30.80 2.13 -26.47
CA ASN A 312 -31.06 3.37 -27.22
C ASN A 312 -31.75 4.45 -26.39
N GLN A 313 -32.68 4.06 -25.50
CA GLN A 313 -33.42 5.00 -24.65
C GLN A 313 -32.50 5.57 -23.55
N VAL A 314 -31.73 4.70 -22.90
CA VAL A 314 -30.81 5.09 -21.82
C VAL A 314 -29.63 5.90 -22.37
N ALA A 315 -29.10 5.51 -23.53
CA ALA A 315 -28.06 6.24 -24.24
C ALA A 315 -28.53 7.64 -24.66
N ALA A 316 -29.75 7.77 -25.17
CA ALA A 316 -30.32 9.07 -25.53
C ALA A 316 -30.43 10.01 -24.32
N LEU A 317 -30.84 9.49 -23.15
CA LEU A 317 -30.83 10.25 -21.91
C LEU A 317 -29.41 10.72 -21.56
N ALA A 318 -28.43 9.81 -21.57
CA ALA A 318 -27.04 10.13 -21.26
C ALA A 318 -26.47 11.21 -22.19
N LEU A 319 -26.69 11.07 -23.52
CA LEU A 319 -26.21 12.01 -24.52
C LEU A 319 -26.87 13.38 -24.39
N ALA A 320 -28.18 13.44 -24.12
CA ALA A 320 -28.89 14.69 -23.88
C ALA A 320 -28.38 15.40 -22.61
N SER A 321 -28.07 14.64 -21.56
CA SER A 321 -27.56 15.16 -20.29
C SER A 321 -26.12 15.69 -20.34
N LEU A 322 -25.34 15.41 -21.40
CA LEU A 322 -23.98 15.96 -21.56
C LEU A 322 -23.95 17.49 -21.70
N ALA A 323 -25.06 18.09 -22.17
CA ALA A 323 -25.20 19.53 -22.30
C ALA A 323 -25.23 20.23 -20.93
N ASP A 324 -25.76 19.58 -19.89
CA ASP A 324 -25.80 20.13 -18.54
C ASP A 324 -24.45 19.89 -17.81
N PRO A 325 -23.73 20.94 -17.41
CA PRO A 325 -22.46 20.80 -16.69
C PRO A 325 -22.58 20.01 -15.37
N LYS A 326 -23.73 20.01 -14.70
CA LYS A 326 -23.94 19.25 -13.46
C LYS A 326 -24.03 17.75 -13.69
N LEU A 327 -24.53 17.33 -14.86
CA LEU A 327 -24.80 15.94 -15.21
C LEU A 327 -23.72 15.30 -16.08
N ARG A 328 -22.83 16.11 -16.67
CA ARG A 328 -21.85 15.67 -17.67
C ARG A 328 -20.98 14.51 -17.18
N THR A 329 -20.39 14.61 -15.99
CA THR A 329 -19.53 13.56 -15.43
C THR A 329 -20.29 12.25 -15.18
N SER A 330 -21.52 12.33 -14.65
CA SER A 330 -22.37 11.17 -14.42
C SER A 330 -22.81 10.53 -15.75
N SER A 331 -23.06 11.34 -16.76
CA SER A 331 -23.45 10.90 -18.11
C SER A 331 -22.31 10.19 -18.83
N GLN A 332 -21.09 10.74 -18.78
CA GLN A 332 -19.88 10.09 -19.32
C GLN A 332 -19.58 8.77 -18.60
N ARG A 333 -19.72 8.75 -17.27
CA ARG A 333 -19.60 7.52 -16.48
C ARG A 333 -20.62 6.46 -16.89
N LEU A 334 -21.86 6.86 -17.14
CA LEU A 334 -22.88 5.95 -17.66
C LEU A 334 -22.49 5.41 -19.04
N LEU A 335 -22.09 6.28 -19.98
CA LEU A 335 -21.63 5.86 -21.32
C LEU A 335 -20.46 4.87 -21.25
N GLY A 336 -19.48 5.11 -20.37
CA GLY A 336 -18.37 4.19 -20.13
C GLY A 336 -18.81 2.84 -19.55
N ARG A 337 -19.76 2.84 -18.60
CA ARG A 337 -20.34 1.59 -18.09
C ARG A 337 -21.13 0.83 -19.15
N LEU A 338 -21.91 1.52 -19.98
CA LEU A 338 -22.63 0.90 -21.09
C LEU A 338 -21.66 0.28 -22.10
N LEU A 339 -20.58 0.98 -22.46
CA LEU A 339 -19.55 0.47 -23.34
C LEU A 339 -18.86 -0.76 -22.73
N ALA A 340 -18.49 -0.71 -21.44
CA ALA A 340 -17.86 -1.83 -20.76
C ALA A 340 -18.79 -3.06 -20.63
N ALA A 341 -20.09 -2.83 -20.42
CA ALA A 341 -21.09 -3.88 -20.22
C ALA A 341 -21.55 -4.53 -21.54
N LEU A 342 -21.82 -3.73 -22.57
CA LEU A 342 -22.47 -4.18 -23.81
C LEU A 342 -21.52 -4.18 -25.04
N GLY A 343 -20.32 -3.62 -24.89
CA GLY A 343 -19.26 -3.69 -25.89
C GLY A 343 -19.71 -3.20 -27.27
N PRO A 344 -19.55 -4.03 -28.34
CA PRO A 344 -19.87 -3.66 -29.73
C PRO A 344 -21.30 -3.18 -29.97
N ILE A 345 -22.27 -3.59 -29.15
CA ILE A 345 -23.68 -3.19 -29.31
C ILE A 345 -23.84 -1.67 -29.11
N THR A 346 -22.92 -1.04 -28.38
CA THR A 346 -22.93 0.41 -28.13
C THR A 346 -22.39 1.27 -29.28
N LEU A 347 -21.99 0.66 -30.41
CA LEU A 347 -21.31 1.36 -31.51
C LEU A 347 -22.03 2.64 -31.95
N ASP A 348 -23.34 2.59 -32.21
CA ASP A 348 -24.12 3.76 -32.68
C ASP A 348 -24.21 4.86 -31.61
N THR A 349 -24.28 4.47 -30.33
CA THR A 349 -24.24 5.41 -29.21
C THR A 349 -22.88 6.09 -29.12
N MET A 350 -21.79 5.31 -29.25
CA MET A 350 -20.42 5.83 -29.20
C MET A 350 -20.08 6.71 -30.41
N ILE A 351 -20.62 6.39 -31.60
CA ILE A 351 -20.56 7.28 -32.76
C ILE A 351 -21.27 8.59 -32.45
N SER A 352 -22.46 8.54 -31.87
CA SER A 352 -23.22 9.74 -31.49
C SER A 352 -22.46 10.57 -30.44
N TYR A 353 -21.82 9.93 -29.47
CA TYR A 353 -20.93 10.60 -28.50
C TYR A 353 -19.77 11.33 -29.20
N LEU A 354 -19.11 10.73 -30.19
CA LEU A 354 -18.01 11.36 -30.94
C LEU A 354 -18.43 12.59 -31.78
N HIS A 355 -19.72 12.86 -31.94
CA HIS A 355 -20.20 14.10 -32.55
C HIS A 355 -20.31 15.26 -31.53
N CYS A 356 -20.11 14.99 -30.23
CA CYS A 356 -20.06 16.04 -29.23
C CYS A 356 -18.82 16.96 -29.43
N PRO A 357 -18.89 18.22 -28.97
CA PRO A 357 -17.75 19.12 -29.00
C PRO A 357 -16.51 18.57 -28.30
N ALA A 358 -15.31 18.91 -28.80
CA ALA A 358 -14.03 18.45 -28.26
C ALA A 358 -13.88 18.70 -26.74
N HIS A 359 -14.32 19.85 -26.23
CA HIS A 359 -14.25 20.16 -24.80
C HIS A 359 -15.10 19.21 -23.93
N ILE A 360 -16.15 18.57 -24.47
CA ILE A 360 -16.90 17.53 -23.75
C ILE A 360 -16.13 16.21 -23.81
N LEU A 361 -15.67 15.83 -25.01
CA LEU A 361 -14.96 14.58 -25.24
C LEU A 361 -13.68 14.45 -24.41
N LEU A 362 -12.92 15.54 -24.28
CA LEU A 362 -11.64 15.58 -23.57
C LEU A 362 -11.79 15.65 -22.04
N MET A 363 -12.99 15.89 -21.51
CA MET A 363 -13.23 15.84 -20.05
C MET A 363 -13.09 14.42 -19.48
N ASP A 364 -13.38 13.39 -20.26
CA ASP A 364 -13.21 11.99 -19.85
C ASP A 364 -12.39 11.23 -20.90
N VAL A 365 -11.07 11.47 -20.87
CA VAL A 365 -10.09 10.79 -21.72
C VAL A 365 -10.16 9.27 -21.57
N LYS A 366 -10.55 8.75 -20.39
CA LYS A 366 -10.66 7.30 -20.15
C LYS A 366 -11.78 6.68 -20.98
N LEU A 367 -12.89 7.38 -21.19
CA LEU A 367 -13.97 6.91 -22.05
C LEU A 367 -13.48 6.79 -23.51
N LEU A 368 -12.77 7.81 -24.01
CA LEU A 368 -12.22 7.77 -25.36
C LEU A 368 -11.19 6.61 -25.51
N ASP A 369 -10.40 6.33 -24.48
CA ASP A 369 -9.42 5.22 -24.47
C ASP A 369 -10.13 3.85 -24.48
N GLN A 370 -11.16 3.70 -23.65
CA GLN A 370 -12.04 2.52 -23.68
C GLN A 370 -12.68 2.33 -25.04
N MET A 371 -13.13 3.41 -25.71
CA MET A 371 -13.69 3.35 -27.05
C MET A 371 -12.63 2.91 -28.08
N ALA A 372 -11.42 3.46 -28.04
CA ALA A 372 -10.34 3.06 -28.94
C ALA A 372 -9.95 1.59 -28.76
N SER A 373 -10.01 1.09 -27.52
CA SER A 373 -9.66 -0.27 -27.14
C SER A 373 -10.74 -1.30 -27.49
N LEU A 374 -12.01 -1.00 -27.18
CA LEU A 374 -13.13 -1.93 -27.32
C LEU A 374 -13.82 -1.83 -28.69
N LEU A 375 -13.71 -0.68 -29.38
CA LEU A 375 -14.30 -0.41 -30.69
C LEU A 375 -13.22 0.07 -31.67
N PRO A 376 -12.32 -0.82 -32.15
CA PRO A 376 -11.19 -0.43 -33.00
C PRO A 376 -11.61 0.27 -34.31
N ASN A 377 -12.84 0.03 -34.79
CA ASN A 377 -13.42 0.72 -35.94
C ASN A 377 -13.52 2.24 -35.75
N LEU A 378 -13.63 2.71 -34.51
CA LEU A 378 -13.70 4.13 -34.18
C LEU A 378 -12.34 4.80 -34.02
N ARG A 379 -11.24 4.02 -33.96
CA ARG A 379 -9.88 4.55 -33.72
C ARG A 379 -9.51 5.67 -34.71
N LYS A 380 -9.81 5.50 -36.00
CA LYS A 380 -9.54 6.54 -37.02
C LYS A 380 -10.32 7.83 -36.76
N ARG A 381 -11.59 7.71 -36.34
CA ARG A 381 -12.42 8.88 -36.03
C ARG A 381 -11.96 9.57 -34.74
N ILE A 382 -11.57 8.82 -33.72
CA ILE A 382 -10.98 9.36 -32.48
C ILE A 382 -9.69 10.11 -32.79
N ILE A 383 -8.81 9.54 -33.63
CA ILE A 383 -7.60 10.23 -34.10
C ILE A 383 -7.95 11.55 -34.79
N GLN A 384 -8.95 11.55 -35.69
CA GLN A 384 -9.40 12.77 -36.35
C GLN A 384 -9.90 13.83 -35.35
N VAL A 385 -10.70 13.43 -34.36
CA VAL A 385 -11.18 14.33 -33.29
C VAL A 385 -10.01 14.93 -32.50
N LEU A 386 -9.00 14.14 -32.17
CA LEU A 386 -7.80 14.64 -31.46
C LEU A 386 -7.02 15.63 -32.32
N VAL A 387 -6.88 15.39 -33.63
CA VAL A 387 -6.23 16.35 -34.54
C VAL A 387 -7.02 17.64 -34.65
N GLU A 388 -8.34 17.56 -34.84
CA GLU A 388 -9.23 18.73 -34.88
C GLU A 388 -9.14 19.52 -33.57
N ALA A 389 -9.05 18.84 -32.42
CA ALA A 389 -8.87 19.49 -31.12
C ALA A 389 -7.50 20.15 -30.95
N ILE A 390 -6.42 19.56 -31.48
CA ILE A 390 -5.08 20.18 -31.51
C ILE A 390 -5.12 21.48 -32.33
N ASP A 391 -5.72 21.45 -33.51
CA ASP A 391 -5.82 22.61 -34.39
C ASP A 391 -6.65 23.73 -33.73
N ASP A 392 -7.78 23.38 -33.10
CA ASP A 392 -8.62 24.32 -32.34
C ASP A 392 -7.86 24.90 -31.12
N ALA A 393 -7.12 24.08 -30.38
CA ALA A 393 -6.35 24.54 -29.21
C ALA A 393 -5.20 25.48 -29.63
N THR A 394 -4.52 25.17 -30.73
CA THR A 394 -3.43 26.00 -31.26
C THR A 394 -3.93 27.39 -31.69
N THR A 395 -5.14 27.47 -32.25
CA THR A 395 -5.75 28.75 -32.66
C THR A 395 -6.33 29.56 -31.50
N ARG A 396 -6.85 28.89 -30.45
CA ARG A 396 -7.49 29.56 -29.30
C ARG A 396 -6.56 29.89 -28.14
N GLY A 397 -5.30 29.48 -28.19
CA GLY A 397 -4.30 29.84 -27.18
C GLY A 397 -4.00 28.76 -26.13
N GLY A 398 -4.30 27.50 -26.42
CA GLY A 398 -3.87 26.32 -25.65
C GLY A 398 -5.00 25.65 -24.88
N ASP A 399 -4.88 24.33 -24.71
CA ASP A 399 -5.81 23.53 -23.90
C ASP A 399 -5.05 22.36 -23.25
N ALA A 400 -4.90 22.41 -21.92
CA ALA A 400 -4.25 21.35 -21.16
C ALA A 400 -4.98 20.00 -21.27
N ALA A 401 -6.29 20.01 -21.55
CA ALA A 401 -7.08 18.79 -21.75
C ALA A 401 -6.65 18.02 -23.00
N VAL A 402 -6.21 18.72 -24.06
CA VAL A 402 -5.67 18.08 -25.27
C VAL A 402 -4.36 17.37 -24.97
N LEU A 403 -3.44 18.01 -24.22
CA LEU A 403 -2.18 17.37 -23.81
C LEU A 403 -2.43 16.18 -22.87
N ALA A 404 -3.38 16.31 -21.95
CA ALA A 404 -3.79 15.21 -21.07
C ALA A 404 -4.41 14.03 -21.84
N ALA A 405 -5.05 14.27 -22.99
CA ALA A 405 -5.51 13.20 -23.86
C ALA A 405 -4.34 12.50 -24.57
N LEU A 406 -3.36 13.26 -25.06
CA LEU A 406 -2.20 12.72 -25.79
C LEU A 406 -1.29 11.85 -24.93
N THR A 407 -1.30 11.98 -23.59
CA THR A 407 -0.56 11.08 -22.69
C THR A 407 -1.19 9.69 -22.58
N VAL A 408 -2.48 9.55 -22.92
CA VAL A 408 -3.21 8.28 -22.82
C VAL A 408 -3.27 7.56 -24.18
N PHE A 409 -3.40 8.29 -25.28
CA PHE A 409 -3.52 7.66 -26.61
C PHE A 409 -2.18 7.26 -27.22
N PRO A 410 -2.07 6.05 -27.80
CA PRO A 410 -0.84 5.63 -28.46
C PRO A 410 -0.58 6.45 -29.72
N LEU A 411 0.50 7.24 -29.72
CA LEU A 411 0.99 8.08 -30.82
C LEU A 411 1.65 7.29 -31.97
N GLN A 412 1.22 6.04 -32.19
CA GLN A 412 1.70 5.19 -33.28
C GLN A 412 1.20 5.67 -34.65
N ASP A 413 0.11 6.45 -34.69
CA ASP A 413 -0.39 7.05 -35.92
C ASP A 413 0.52 8.21 -36.33
N PRO A 414 1.10 8.18 -37.55
CA PRO A 414 2.11 9.16 -37.96
C PRO A 414 1.53 10.58 -38.11
N TYR A 415 0.25 10.70 -38.45
CA TYR A 415 -0.38 11.99 -38.65
C TYR A 415 -0.70 12.67 -37.31
N LEU A 416 -1.25 11.91 -36.36
CA LEU A 416 -1.44 12.38 -34.98
C LEU A 416 -0.10 12.72 -34.32
N ALA A 417 0.91 11.86 -34.48
CA ALA A 417 2.23 12.08 -33.90
C ALA A 417 2.86 13.39 -34.41
N GLN A 418 2.79 13.66 -35.72
CA GLN A 418 3.30 14.90 -36.29
C GLN A 418 2.60 16.14 -35.71
N ARG A 419 1.27 16.11 -35.60
CA ARG A 419 0.50 17.24 -35.02
C ARG A 419 0.75 17.41 -33.53
N ALA A 420 0.84 16.30 -32.80
CA ALA A 420 1.20 16.31 -31.39
C ALA A 420 2.62 16.87 -31.16
N GLN A 421 3.58 16.56 -32.03
CA GLN A 421 4.93 17.12 -31.98
C GLN A 421 4.93 18.65 -32.09
N GLU A 422 4.22 19.19 -33.09
CA GLU A 422 4.10 20.64 -33.30
C GLU A 422 3.42 21.31 -32.09
N PHE A 423 2.36 20.69 -31.57
CA PHE A 423 1.61 21.21 -30.43
C PHE A 423 2.39 21.16 -29.10
N VAL A 424 3.15 20.09 -28.85
CA VAL A 424 4.03 19.98 -27.68
C VAL A 424 5.14 21.03 -27.75
N LEU A 425 5.79 21.20 -28.90
CA LEU A 425 6.79 22.25 -29.10
C LEU A 425 6.23 23.66 -28.87
N TRP A 426 5.00 23.90 -29.33
CA TRP A 426 4.29 25.16 -29.12
C TRP A 426 3.89 25.39 -27.66
N SER A 427 3.60 24.32 -26.92
CA SER A 427 3.19 24.35 -25.51
C SER A 427 4.36 24.53 -24.53
N LEU A 428 5.59 24.22 -24.93
CA LEU A 428 6.81 24.42 -24.13
C LEU A 428 7.26 25.89 -24.16
N ASP A 429 6.44 26.79 -23.62
CA ASP A 429 6.75 28.20 -23.53
C ASP A 429 6.31 28.73 -22.16
N GLU A 430 7.16 29.53 -21.52
CA GLU A 430 6.90 30.07 -20.18
C GLU A 430 5.65 30.95 -20.12
N SER A 431 5.27 31.56 -21.26
CA SER A 431 4.05 32.37 -21.37
C SER A 431 2.75 31.56 -21.34
N ARG A 432 2.82 30.23 -21.30
CA ARG A 432 1.65 29.33 -21.30
C ARG A 432 1.23 28.96 -19.88
N ASP A 433 0.02 28.42 -19.77
CA ASP A 433 -0.50 27.94 -18.51
C ASP A 433 0.40 26.84 -17.92
N GLN A 434 0.64 26.90 -16.61
CA GLN A 434 1.59 26.02 -15.92
C GLN A 434 1.23 24.54 -16.14
N ALA A 435 -0.07 24.20 -16.03
CA ALA A 435 -0.54 22.82 -16.24
C ALA A 435 -0.25 22.32 -17.67
N GLN A 436 -0.36 23.22 -18.66
CA GLN A 436 -0.06 22.91 -20.05
C GLN A 436 1.44 22.65 -20.24
N VAL A 437 2.31 23.49 -19.68
CA VAL A 437 3.78 23.33 -19.76
C VAL A 437 4.24 22.02 -19.12
N LEU A 438 3.69 21.66 -17.96
CA LEU A 438 4.04 20.43 -17.25
C LEU A 438 3.67 19.17 -18.05
N LEU A 439 2.46 19.14 -18.62
CA LEU A 439 2.02 18.03 -19.47
C LEU A 439 2.84 17.95 -20.77
N ALA A 440 3.20 19.10 -21.36
CA ALA A 440 4.07 19.15 -22.52
C ALA A 440 5.48 18.61 -22.22
N LEU A 441 6.05 18.92 -21.05
CA LEU A 441 7.33 18.37 -20.58
C LEU A 441 7.28 16.85 -20.38
N GLN A 442 6.17 16.32 -19.87
CA GLN A 442 5.96 14.87 -19.74
C GLN A 442 5.85 14.18 -21.11
N LEU A 443 5.21 14.82 -22.09
CA LEU A 443 5.09 14.29 -23.45
C LEU A 443 6.39 14.44 -24.26
N ALA A 444 7.23 15.43 -23.94
CA ALA A 444 8.49 15.68 -24.65
C ALA A 444 9.50 14.52 -24.53
N ILE A 445 9.32 13.60 -23.58
CA ILE A 445 10.15 12.40 -23.41
C ILE A 445 9.59 11.15 -24.10
N ASP A 446 8.40 11.22 -24.72
CA ASP A 446 7.84 10.11 -25.49
C ASP A 446 8.62 9.91 -26.80
N ALA A 447 8.96 8.67 -27.13
CA ALA A 447 9.75 8.34 -28.32
C ALA A 447 9.05 8.70 -29.65
N CYS A 448 7.71 8.73 -29.68
CA CYS A 448 6.93 9.13 -30.86
C CYS A 448 6.92 10.65 -31.05
N ILE A 449 7.19 11.41 -29.98
CA ILE A 449 7.26 12.88 -30.00
C ILE A 449 8.71 13.34 -30.21
N ALA A 450 9.65 12.78 -29.44
CA ALA A 450 11.07 13.06 -29.50
C ALA A 450 11.75 12.33 -30.67
N THR A 451 11.32 12.64 -31.89
CA THR A 451 11.94 12.14 -33.11
C THR A 451 13.23 12.92 -33.43
N PRO A 452 14.16 12.37 -34.24
CA PRO A 452 15.41 13.06 -34.58
C PRO A 452 15.25 14.48 -35.15
N SER A 453 14.12 14.78 -35.81
CA SER A 453 13.79 16.10 -36.36
C SER A 453 13.37 17.13 -35.30
N THR A 454 12.72 16.70 -34.21
CA THR A 454 12.16 17.59 -33.18
C THR A 454 13.01 17.63 -31.91
N MET A 455 13.81 16.60 -31.67
CA MET A 455 14.58 16.41 -30.43
C MET A 455 15.43 17.62 -30.05
N ARG A 456 16.14 18.24 -31.01
CA ARG A 456 16.94 19.46 -30.73
C ARG A 456 16.09 20.63 -30.27
N ALA A 457 14.93 20.84 -30.90
CA ALA A 457 14.02 21.92 -30.54
C ALA A 457 13.38 21.67 -29.17
N LEU A 458 12.98 20.42 -28.88
CA LEU A 458 12.46 20.00 -27.58
C LEU A 458 13.50 20.17 -26.47
N THR A 459 14.74 19.72 -26.69
CA THR A 459 15.84 19.89 -25.73
C THR A 459 16.10 21.37 -25.45
N TYR A 460 16.17 22.21 -26.50
CA TYR A 460 16.40 23.64 -26.32
C TYR A 460 15.25 24.32 -25.57
N LYS A 461 13.99 24.02 -25.92
CA LYS A 461 12.80 24.57 -25.27
C LYS A 461 12.67 24.12 -23.82
N ALA A 462 12.95 22.86 -23.52
CA ALA A 462 13.02 22.37 -22.14
C ALA A 462 14.15 23.04 -21.35
N ALA A 463 15.32 23.30 -21.97
CA ALA A 463 16.40 24.05 -21.33
C ALA A 463 16.05 25.52 -21.09
N GLN A 464 15.28 26.17 -21.97
CA GLN A 464 14.79 27.54 -21.74
C GLN A 464 13.90 27.62 -20.51
N LEU A 465 13.06 26.61 -20.25
CA LEU A 465 12.19 26.55 -19.07
C LEU A 465 12.95 26.41 -17.74
N LEU A 466 14.27 26.20 -17.76
CA LEU A 466 15.12 26.28 -16.56
C LEU A 466 15.29 27.72 -16.06
N LEU A 467 14.95 28.71 -16.89
CA LEU A 467 14.96 30.13 -16.54
C LEU A 467 13.60 30.61 -16.02
N ALA A 468 12.61 29.72 -15.92
CA ALA A 468 11.29 30.07 -15.44
C ALA A 468 11.30 30.43 -13.95
N ASP A 469 10.41 31.34 -13.55
CA ASP A 469 10.28 31.77 -12.15
C ASP A 469 9.74 30.66 -11.23
N ASP A 470 9.00 29.70 -11.79
CA ASP A 470 8.35 28.62 -11.03
C ASP A 470 9.28 27.41 -10.80
N PRO A 471 9.63 27.08 -9.55
CA PRO A 471 10.53 25.96 -9.24
C PRO A 471 9.99 24.60 -9.68
N HIS A 472 8.66 24.41 -9.74
CA HIS A 472 8.08 23.14 -10.15
C HIS A 472 8.27 22.89 -11.66
N VAL A 473 8.14 23.95 -12.46
CA VAL A 473 8.43 23.89 -13.90
C VAL A 473 9.91 23.61 -14.13
N VAL A 474 10.80 24.27 -13.40
CA VAL A 474 12.26 24.05 -13.48
C VAL A 474 12.62 22.60 -13.11
N HIS A 475 12.01 22.05 -12.06
CA HIS A 475 12.25 20.67 -11.65
C HIS A 475 11.80 19.66 -12.72
N MET A 476 10.61 19.85 -13.29
CA MET A 476 10.11 19.00 -14.38
C MET A 476 10.93 19.13 -15.65
N ALA A 477 11.42 20.33 -15.97
CA ALA A 477 12.31 20.57 -17.10
C ALA A 477 13.65 19.85 -16.92
N LEU A 478 14.28 19.94 -15.74
CA LEU A 478 15.50 19.18 -15.42
C LEU A 478 15.27 17.67 -15.52
N SER A 479 14.12 17.19 -15.04
CA SER A 479 13.74 15.77 -15.14
C SER A 479 13.60 15.34 -16.60
N ALA A 480 12.93 16.14 -17.45
CA ALA A 480 12.80 15.85 -18.88
C ALA A 480 14.18 15.84 -19.58
N LEU A 481 15.05 16.81 -19.28
CA LEU A 481 16.42 16.87 -19.81
C LEU A 481 17.32 15.73 -19.32
N SER A 482 17.00 15.12 -18.17
CA SER A 482 17.71 13.94 -17.66
C SER A 482 17.36 12.65 -18.41
N ASN A 483 16.28 12.65 -19.20
CA ASN A 483 15.91 11.51 -20.03
C ASN A 483 16.98 11.27 -21.10
N PRO A 484 17.47 10.02 -21.28
CA PRO A 484 18.51 9.71 -22.25
C PRO A 484 18.23 10.18 -23.68
N ILE A 485 16.96 10.25 -24.08
CA ILE A 485 16.54 10.69 -25.41
C ILE A 485 16.93 12.16 -25.61
N LEU A 486 16.43 13.07 -24.76
CA LEU A 486 16.71 14.51 -24.85
C LEU A 486 18.15 14.85 -24.45
N ALA A 487 18.74 14.11 -23.52
CA ALA A 487 20.11 14.33 -23.06
C ALA A 487 21.15 14.18 -24.18
N SER A 488 20.88 13.31 -25.17
CA SER A 488 21.79 13.04 -26.29
C SER A 488 21.99 14.22 -27.25
N THR A 489 21.06 15.19 -27.23
CA THR A 489 21.05 16.36 -28.12
C THR A 489 21.34 17.68 -27.41
N LEU A 490 21.84 17.62 -26.17
CA LEU A 490 22.24 18.82 -25.44
C LEU A 490 23.41 19.52 -26.11
N ASP A 491 23.23 20.81 -26.37
CA ASP A 491 24.24 21.71 -26.92
C ASP A 491 24.88 22.57 -25.82
N GLU A 492 25.87 23.39 -26.20
CA GLU A 492 26.58 24.26 -25.28
C GLU A 492 25.63 25.24 -24.57
N LYS A 493 24.65 25.80 -25.29
CA LYS A 493 23.67 26.74 -24.73
C LYS A 493 22.76 26.08 -23.69
N SER A 494 22.27 24.88 -23.96
CA SER A 494 21.45 24.12 -23.01
C SER A 494 22.27 23.76 -21.77
N CYS A 495 23.54 23.36 -21.92
CA CYS A 495 24.44 23.13 -20.79
C CYS A 495 24.70 24.39 -19.96
N GLN A 496 24.79 25.57 -20.60
CA GLN A 496 24.91 26.85 -19.89
C GLN A 496 23.64 27.18 -19.10
N MET A 497 22.44 26.89 -19.63
CA MET A 497 21.18 27.07 -18.90
C MET A 497 21.07 26.13 -17.68
N ILE A 498 21.53 24.88 -17.81
CA ILE A 498 21.62 23.95 -16.67
C ILE A 498 22.59 24.48 -15.60
N LEU A 499 23.72 25.05 -16.00
CA LEU A 499 24.63 25.72 -15.06
C LEU A 499 24.02 26.97 -14.42
N LEU A 500 23.26 27.76 -15.18
CA LEU A 500 22.57 28.92 -14.63
C LEU A 500 21.55 28.50 -13.58
N ALA A 501 20.76 27.45 -13.84
CA ALA A 501 19.85 26.87 -12.84
C ALA A 501 20.61 26.37 -11.60
N LEU A 502 21.78 25.76 -11.79
CA LEU A 502 22.67 25.35 -10.68
C LEU A 502 23.17 26.55 -9.85
N HIS A 503 23.44 27.70 -10.47
CA HIS A 503 24.01 28.87 -9.79
C HIS A 503 22.97 29.82 -9.20
N GLN A 504 21.83 29.99 -9.87
CA GLN A 504 20.84 31.02 -9.55
C GLN A 504 19.69 30.48 -8.72
N SER A 505 19.42 29.17 -8.76
CA SER A 505 18.35 28.60 -7.95
C SER A 505 18.66 28.73 -6.46
N LEU A 506 17.69 29.21 -5.69
CA LEU A 506 17.73 29.22 -4.22
C LEU A 506 17.34 27.86 -3.63
N GLU A 507 16.82 26.94 -4.44
CA GLU A 507 16.35 25.64 -3.99
C GLU A 507 17.45 24.57 -4.16
N PRO A 508 17.94 23.97 -3.05
CA PRO A 508 19.01 22.97 -3.12
C PRO A 508 18.66 21.77 -4.01
N SER A 509 17.40 21.34 -4.03
CA SER A 509 16.91 20.21 -4.83
C SER A 509 17.21 20.40 -6.33
N ILE A 510 16.91 21.58 -6.88
CA ILE A 510 17.16 21.97 -8.27
C ILE A 510 18.66 21.96 -8.55
N GLN A 511 19.46 22.55 -7.65
CA GLN A 511 20.92 22.56 -7.77
C GLN A 511 21.49 21.12 -7.81
N ILE A 512 20.99 20.23 -6.97
CA ILE A 512 21.44 18.83 -6.91
C ILE A 512 21.07 18.07 -8.18
N VAL A 513 19.84 18.21 -8.68
CA VAL A 513 19.40 17.54 -9.92
C VAL A 513 20.20 18.07 -11.12
N ALA A 514 20.41 19.38 -11.21
CA ALA A 514 21.25 19.99 -12.24
C ALA A 514 22.70 19.48 -12.17
N ALA A 515 23.27 19.39 -10.95
CA ALA A 515 24.62 18.86 -10.76
C ALA A 515 24.73 17.39 -11.18
N LYS A 516 23.77 16.54 -10.79
CA LYS A 516 23.70 15.13 -11.20
C LYS A 516 23.59 14.99 -12.71
N LEU A 517 22.74 15.80 -13.35
CA LEU A 517 22.59 15.83 -14.80
C LEU A 517 23.93 16.15 -15.48
N LEU A 518 24.62 17.20 -15.04
CA LEU A 518 25.96 17.55 -15.54
C LEU A 518 26.97 16.41 -15.34
N THR A 519 26.93 15.70 -14.21
CA THR A 519 27.76 14.50 -14.00
C THR A 519 27.49 13.43 -15.03
N HIS A 520 26.21 13.11 -15.31
CA HIS A 520 25.86 12.13 -16.33
C HIS A 520 26.31 12.57 -17.72
N LEU A 521 26.12 13.84 -18.07
CA LEU A 521 26.54 14.40 -19.34
C LEU A 521 28.06 14.44 -19.52
N SER A 522 28.84 14.46 -18.44
CA SER A 522 30.30 14.40 -18.52
C SER A 522 30.85 13.13 -19.17
N THR A 523 30.05 12.05 -19.17
CA THR A 523 30.40 10.78 -19.83
C THR A 523 30.15 10.79 -21.34
N GLY A 524 29.15 11.54 -21.83
CA GLY A 524 28.75 11.61 -23.24
C GLY A 524 29.20 12.87 -23.99
N HIS A 525 29.24 14.03 -23.32
CA HIS A 525 29.53 15.36 -23.89
C HIS A 525 30.73 16.02 -23.20
N ARG A 526 31.78 15.24 -22.95
CA ARG A 526 32.96 15.63 -22.17
C ARG A 526 33.57 16.96 -22.60
N ALA A 527 33.69 17.23 -23.90
CA ALA A 527 34.29 18.47 -24.42
C ALA A 527 33.52 19.75 -24.02
N ILE A 528 32.20 19.67 -23.89
CA ILE A 528 31.32 20.81 -23.57
C ILE A 528 31.16 20.95 -22.05
N VAL A 529 30.95 19.83 -21.35
CA VAL A 529 30.62 19.83 -19.93
C VAL A 529 31.85 20.07 -19.04
N GLN A 530 33.04 19.66 -19.47
CA GLN A 530 34.25 19.79 -18.65
C GLN A 530 34.67 21.24 -18.34
N PRO A 531 34.77 22.16 -19.33
CA PRO A 531 35.11 23.55 -19.06
C PRO A 531 34.09 24.24 -18.15
N LEU A 532 32.82 23.87 -18.31
CA LEU A 532 31.67 24.37 -17.57
C LEU A 532 31.70 23.90 -16.10
N ALA A 533 31.82 22.59 -15.86
CA ALA A 533 31.96 22.03 -14.52
C ALA A 533 33.22 22.53 -13.79
N TRP A 534 34.30 22.75 -14.54
CA TRP A 534 35.54 23.33 -14.02
C TRP A 534 35.37 24.77 -13.53
N SER A 535 34.66 25.62 -14.28
CA SER A 535 34.36 27.00 -13.88
C SER A 535 33.58 27.01 -12.56
N HIS A 536 32.54 26.17 -12.47
CA HIS A 536 31.70 26.06 -11.29
C HIS A 536 32.48 25.65 -10.04
N ILE A 537 33.24 24.54 -10.11
CA ILE A 537 34.01 24.04 -8.96
C ILE A 537 35.00 25.10 -8.44
N ARG A 538 35.65 25.85 -9.33
CA ARG A 538 36.57 26.93 -8.95
C ARG A 538 35.87 28.06 -8.18
N GLN A 539 34.69 28.47 -8.63
CA GLN A 539 33.91 29.53 -7.98
C GLN A 539 33.32 29.05 -6.64
N SER A 540 32.69 27.87 -6.62
CA SER A 540 32.09 27.32 -5.41
C SER A 540 33.11 27.02 -4.30
N LEU A 541 34.34 26.58 -4.64
CA LEU A 541 35.40 26.43 -3.63
C LEU A 541 35.77 27.75 -2.94
N SER A 542 35.85 28.85 -3.70
CA SER A 542 36.10 30.17 -3.11
C SER A 542 34.95 30.66 -2.23
N LEU A 543 33.72 30.24 -2.54
CA LEU A 543 32.52 30.54 -1.77
C LEU A 543 32.45 29.68 -0.49
N MET A 544 32.84 28.40 -0.55
CA MET A 544 32.81 27.50 0.60
C MET A 544 33.70 27.97 1.74
N ASP A 545 34.90 28.50 1.45
CA ASP A 545 35.80 29.04 2.48
C ASP A 545 35.14 30.23 3.24
N PHE A 546 34.32 31.03 2.56
CA PHE A 546 33.54 32.10 3.16
C PHE A 546 32.33 31.56 3.94
N LEU A 547 31.56 30.65 3.33
CA LEU A 547 30.36 30.05 3.93
C LEU A 547 30.68 29.22 5.16
N GLN A 548 31.82 28.53 5.20
CA GLN A 548 32.24 27.76 6.37
C GLN A 548 32.30 28.63 7.65
N ASN A 549 32.56 29.93 7.51
CA ASN A 549 32.63 30.87 8.63
C ASN A 549 31.27 31.51 9.00
N ILE A 550 30.24 31.39 8.15
CA ILE A 550 28.98 32.13 8.29
C ILE A 550 27.76 31.21 8.27
N ASP A 551 27.69 30.28 7.31
CA ASP A 551 26.61 29.30 7.15
C ASP A 551 27.20 27.91 6.82
N PRO A 552 27.48 27.10 7.86
CA PRO A 552 28.06 25.78 7.68
C PRO A 552 27.13 24.81 6.93
N THR A 553 25.81 25.03 6.96
CA THR A 553 24.83 24.18 6.27
C THR A 553 24.95 24.33 4.76
N ARG A 554 25.02 25.58 4.29
CA ARG A 554 25.19 25.89 2.87
C ARG A 554 26.55 25.43 2.34
N ALA A 555 27.61 25.54 3.15
CA ALA A 555 28.93 25.00 2.80
C ALA A 555 28.91 23.48 2.59
N ILE A 556 28.14 22.73 3.39
CA ILE A 556 27.98 21.27 3.24
C ILE A 556 27.20 20.93 1.97
N VAL A 557 26.12 21.65 1.66
CA VAL A 557 25.33 21.43 0.43
C VAL A 557 26.19 21.70 -0.82
N GLU A 558 26.95 22.79 -0.84
CA GLU A 558 27.91 23.10 -1.91
C GLU A 558 29.00 22.02 -2.05
N ALA A 559 29.52 21.50 -0.93
CA ALA A 559 30.48 20.39 -0.96
C ALA A 559 29.86 19.13 -1.58
N CYS A 560 28.58 18.85 -1.31
CA CYS A 560 27.86 17.74 -1.92
C CYS A 560 27.64 17.94 -3.43
N ILE A 561 27.29 19.16 -3.87
CA ILE A 561 27.17 19.52 -5.29
C ILE A 561 28.52 19.33 -6.01
N ILE A 562 29.60 19.85 -5.45
CA ILE A 562 30.96 19.71 -6.01
C ILE A 562 31.34 18.22 -6.10
N SER A 563 31.02 17.42 -5.09
CA SER A 563 31.32 15.98 -5.11
C SER A 563 30.67 15.24 -6.28
N ASN A 564 29.46 15.65 -6.71
CA ASN A 564 28.80 15.11 -7.89
C ASN A 564 29.52 15.53 -9.17
N LEU A 565 30.11 16.73 -9.23
CA LEU A 565 30.80 17.25 -10.40
C LEU A 565 32.27 16.78 -10.52
N LEU A 566 32.89 16.28 -9.44
CA LEU A 566 34.26 15.76 -9.47
C LEU A 566 34.53 14.72 -10.59
N PRO A 567 33.66 13.72 -10.84
CA PRO A 567 33.83 12.76 -11.92
C PRO A 567 33.90 13.41 -13.31
N ALA A 568 33.29 14.60 -13.49
CA ALA A 568 33.37 15.32 -14.75
C ALA A 568 34.77 15.89 -15.01
N LEU A 569 35.57 16.16 -13.98
CA LEU A 569 36.88 16.78 -14.14
C LEU A 569 37.99 15.79 -14.56
N PRO A 570 39.09 16.29 -15.16
CA PRO A 570 40.29 15.49 -15.38
C PRO A 570 40.91 14.97 -14.06
N PRO A 571 41.39 13.70 -14.00
CA PRO A 571 41.99 13.13 -12.79
C PRO A 571 43.19 13.90 -12.23
N SER A 572 43.93 14.58 -13.11
CA SER A 572 45.09 15.41 -12.74
C SER A 572 44.76 16.53 -11.77
N VAL A 573 43.48 16.90 -11.66
CA VAL A 573 43.04 17.98 -10.78
C VAL A 573 42.21 17.50 -9.59
N HIS A 574 41.82 16.22 -9.57
CA HIS A 574 41.08 15.64 -8.45
C HIS A 574 41.85 15.79 -7.14
N THR A 575 43.16 15.55 -7.15
CA THR A 575 44.04 15.65 -5.97
C THR A 575 44.01 17.01 -5.28
N LYS A 576 43.80 18.10 -6.04
CA LYS A 576 43.76 19.47 -5.51
C LYS A 576 42.45 19.79 -4.79
N TYR A 577 41.33 19.22 -5.25
CA TYR A 577 39.99 19.63 -4.81
C TYR A 577 39.24 18.59 -3.98
N VAL A 578 39.66 17.33 -4.03
CA VAL A 578 39.07 16.25 -3.22
C VAL A 578 39.27 16.50 -1.72
N ARG A 579 40.43 17.06 -1.30
CA ARG A 579 40.75 17.25 0.12
C ARG A 579 39.82 18.26 0.83
N PRO A 580 39.61 19.49 0.32
CA PRO A 580 38.66 20.43 0.92
C PRO A 580 37.23 19.88 1.00
N VAL A 581 36.76 19.26 -0.09
CA VAL A 581 35.41 18.68 -0.20
C VAL A 581 35.22 17.52 0.79
N LYS A 582 36.24 16.66 0.93
CA LYS A 582 36.27 15.57 1.90
C LYS A 582 36.14 16.07 3.34
N THR A 583 36.87 17.14 3.70
CA THR A 583 36.80 17.70 5.07
C THR A 583 35.39 18.18 5.41
N LEU A 584 34.74 18.90 4.50
CA LEU A 584 33.40 19.45 4.72
C LEU A 584 32.32 18.37 4.78
N ILE A 585 32.39 17.35 3.91
CA ILE A 585 31.45 16.22 3.94
C ILE A 585 31.57 15.43 5.26
N LEU A 586 32.80 15.24 5.77
CA LEU A 586 33.00 14.57 7.06
C LEU A 586 32.46 15.38 8.25
N LEU A 587 32.64 16.70 8.25
CA LEU A 587 32.02 17.58 9.27
C LEU A 587 30.49 17.54 9.23
N GLY A 588 29.91 17.33 8.04
CA GLY A 588 28.46 17.21 7.89
C GLY A 588 27.87 15.96 8.57
N LEU A 589 28.63 14.87 8.69
CA LEU A 589 28.16 13.63 9.31
C LEU A 589 27.78 13.79 10.80
N GLU A 590 28.29 14.82 11.46
CA GLU A 590 27.98 15.13 12.87
C GLU A 590 26.55 15.67 13.06
N ARG A 591 25.82 15.97 11.97
CA ARG A 591 24.47 16.55 11.99
C ARG A 591 23.36 15.51 11.90
N THR A 592 23.33 14.60 12.87
CA THR A 592 22.47 13.41 12.91
C THR A 592 20.95 13.67 12.89
N HIS A 593 20.50 14.90 13.15
CA HIS A 593 19.08 15.26 13.22
C HIS A 593 18.49 15.85 11.92
N GLU A 594 19.31 16.14 10.91
CA GLU A 594 18.87 16.79 9.66
C GLU A 594 18.75 15.77 8.50
N SER A 595 17.68 14.96 8.49
CA SER A 595 17.50 13.81 7.57
C SER A 595 17.76 14.12 6.08
N HIS A 596 17.23 15.24 5.57
CA HIS A 596 17.40 15.66 4.18
C HIS A 596 18.84 16.03 3.85
N ILE A 597 19.57 16.64 4.79
CA ILE A 597 20.97 17.04 4.61
C ILE A 597 21.88 15.82 4.74
N LEU A 598 21.59 14.91 5.66
CA LEU A 598 22.31 13.64 5.81
C LEU A 598 22.25 12.77 4.55
N SER A 599 21.09 12.67 3.91
CA SER A 599 20.94 11.93 2.65
C SER A 599 21.88 12.47 1.56
N LEU A 600 22.05 13.80 1.50
CA LEU A 600 22.98 14.46 0.57
C LEU A 600 24.44 14.26 0.94
N ILE A 601 24.77 14.32 2.23
CA ILE A 601 26.11 14.02 2.75
C ILE A 601 26.52 12.59 2.41
N PHE A 602 25.63 11.61 2.60
CA PHE A 602 25.90 10.20 2.25
C PHE A 602 26.08 10.02 0.74
N GLN A 603 25.27 10.71 -0.08
CA GLN A 603 25.45 10.71 -1.53
C GLN A 603 26.82 11.30 -1.92
N GLY A 604 27.23 12.41 -1.29
CA GLY A 604 28.53 13.02 -1.53
C GLY A 604 29.70 12.13 -1.08
N LEU A 605 29.55 11.45 0.05
CA LEU A 605 30.53 10.48 0.56
C LEU A 605 30.70 9.29 -0.38
N SER A 606 29.59 8.76 -0.90
CA SER A 606 29.59 7.70 -1.93
C SER A 606 30.39 8.09 -3.18
N ASN A 607 30.25 9.34 -3.64
CA ASN A 607 31.02 9.86 -4.78
C ASN A 607 32.51 10.02 -4.44
N LEU A 608 32.82 10.55 -3.26
CA LEU A 608 34.21 10.69 -2.78
C LEU A 608 34.90 9.36 -2.55
N ALA A 609 34.18 8.29 -2.21
CA ALA A 609 34.75 6.96 -2.02
C ALA A 609 35.52 6.45 -3.26
N ARG A 610 35.10 6.86 -4.47
CA ARG A 610 35.77 6.47 -5.73
C ARG A 610 37.03 7.26 -6.04
N HIS A 611 37.15 8.48 -5.51
CA HIS A 611 38.18 9.45 -5.92
C HIS A 611 39.12 9.88 -4.79
N GLY A 612 38.78 9.54 -3.54
CA GLY A 612 39.56 9.84 -2.35
C GLY A 612 40.69 8.85 -2.13
N SER A 613 41.91 9.34 -1.92
CA SER A 613 42.97 8.56 -1.28
C SER A 613 42.62 8.43 0.21
N TRP A 614 41.78 7.46 0.56
CA TRP A 614 41.48 7.12 1.94
C TRP A 614 42.67 6.38 2.56
N GLN A 615 43.03 6.71 3.80
CA GLN A 615 44.00 5.92 4.55
C GLN A 615 43.27 4.69 5.12
N SER A 616 43.89 3.51 5.11
CA SER A 616 43.27 2.24 5.55
C SER A 616 42.58 2.36 6.92
N MET A 617 43.30 2.88 7.93
CA MET A 617 42.76 3.04 9.28
C MET A 617 41.58 4.04 9.34
N GLN A 618 41.66 5.13 8.57
CA GLN A 618 40.59 6.12 8.49
C GLN A 618 39.34 5.56 7.80
N GLN A 619 39.52 4.73 6.78
CA GLN A 619 38.43 4.09 6.03
C GLN A 619 37.72 3.04 6.87
N THR A 620 38.48 2.20 7.59
CA THR A 620 37.94 1.21 8.52
C THR A 620 37.15 1.88 9.63
N GLN A 621 37.73 2.88 10.31
CA GLN A 621 37.06 3.58 11.40
C GLN A 621 35.77 4.26 10.91
N LEU A 622 35.83 4.98 9.79
CA LEU A 622 34.64 5.62 9.23
C LEU A 622 33.55 4.61 8.86
N ALA A 623 33.92 3.45 8.30
CA ALA A 623 32.96 2.40 7.98
C ALA A 623 32.30 1.82 9.24
N ILE A 624 33.06 1.63 10.32
CA ILE A 624 32.55 1.19 11.63
C ILE A 624 31.60 2.24 12.20
N ASP A 625 32.03 3.51 12.28
CA ASP A 625 31.22 4.61 12.80
C ASP A 625 29.88 4.73 12.05
N LEU A 626 29.90 4.59 10.72
CA LEU A 626 28.69 4.63 9.89
C LEU A 626 27.79 3.41 10.06
N LEU A 627 28.37 2.23 10.30
CA LEU A 627 27.60 1.00 10.59
C LEU A 627 26.93 1.07 11.95
N ASP A 628 27.62 1.59 12.96
CA ASP A 628 27.07 1.77 14.30
C ASP A 628 25.94 2.81 14.30
N MET A 629 26.13 3.94 13.61
CA MET A 629 25.08 4.96 13.44
C MET A 629 23.93 4.51 12.54
N SER A 630 24.04 3.42 11.78
CA SER A 630 23.05 3.03 10.76
C SER A 630 21.64 2.72 11.31
N GLN A 631 21.52 2.42 12.60
CA GLN A 631 20.24 2.24 13.28
C GLN A 631 19.63 3.55 13.81
N GLU A 632 20.45 4.59 13.96
CA GLU A 632 20.05 5.92 14.44
C GLU A 632 19.73 6.88 13.28
N ILE A 633 20.16 6.55 12.06
CA ILE A 633 19.85 7.31 10.84
C ILE A 633 18.34 7.21 10.53
N PRO A 634 17.66 8.35 10.25
CA PRO A 634 16.27 8.35 9.81
C PRO A 634 16.03 7.44 8.60
N LYS A 635 14.90 6.73 8.56
CA LYS A 635 14.58 5.76 7.49
C LYS A 635 14.76 6.34 6.08
N ASP A 636 14.40 7.60 5.88
CA ASP A 636 14.48 8.28 4.58
C ASP A 636 15.92 8.51 4.08
N ALA A 637 16.92 8.46 4.97
CA ALA A 637 18.35 8.60 4.64
C ALA A 637 19.10 7.25 4.73
N GLN A 638 18.47 6.19 5.23
CA GLN A 638 19.09 4.90 5.50
C GLN A 638 19.62 4.22 4.21
N HIS A 639 18.87 4.31 3.10
CA HIS A 639 19.30 3.76 1.81
C HIS A 639 20.56 4.45 1.28
N ALA A 640 20.63 5.79 1.38
CA ALA A 640 21.79 6.57 0.95
C ALA A 640 23.02 6.25 1.81
N ALA A 641 22.84 6.07 3.13
CA ALA A 641 23.88 5.67 4.06
C ALA A 641 24.46 4.29 3.72
N LEU A 642 23.61 3.28 3.51
CA LEU A 642 24.03 1.93 3.15
C LEU A 642 24.78 1.89 1.81
N ASN A 643 24.33 2.67 0.82
CA ASN A 643 25.03 2.80 -0.45
C ASN A 643 26.40 3.49 -0.28
N ALA A 644 26.51 4.50 0.58
CA ALA A 644 27.78 5.14 0.89
C ALA A 644 28.78 4.17 1.54
N ILE A 645 28.32 3.35 2.50
CA ILE A 645 29.15 2.30 3.14
C ILE A 645 29.59 1.27 2.10
N ALA A 646 28.67 0.79 1.26
CA ALA A 646 28.99 -0.17 0.20
C ALA A 646 30.05 0.38 -0.77
N ARG A 647 29.92 1.65 -1.18
CA ARG A 647 30.87 2.32 -2.07
C ARG A 647 32.21 2.60 -1.42
N LEU A 648 32.23 2.94 -0.14
CA LEU A 648 33.45 3.10 0.66
C LEU A 648 34.21 1.77 0.71
N LEU A 649 33.53 0.63 0.88
CA LEU A 649 34.15 -0.69 0.98
C LEU A 649 34.47 -1.34 -0.38
N ALA A 650 33.90 -0.84 -1.48
CA ALA A 650 34.15 -1.35 -2.82
C ALA A 650 35.59 -1.10 -3.34
N ALA A 651 36.30 -0.11 -2.79
CA ALA A 651 37.69 0.21 -3.11
C ALA A 651 38.59 0.06 -1.86
N PRO A 652 38.85 -1.17 -1.40
CA PRO A 652 39.53 -1.42 -0.14
C PRO A 652 41.03 -1.11 -0.25
N GLN A 653 41.56 -0.38 0.73
CA GLN A 653 43.00 -0.15 0.85
C GLN A 653 43.71 -1.38 1.41
N HIS A 654 44.98 -1.57 1.05
CA HIS A 654 45.79 -2.66 1.59
C HIS A 654 45.83 -2.59 3.13
N ARG A 655 45.55 -3.73 3.79
CA ARG A 655 45.50 -3.92 5.26
C ARG A 655 44.28 -3.32 5.98
N MET A 656 43.11 -3.25 5.34
CA MET A 656 41.86 -3.06 6.11
C MET A 656 41.52 -4.34 6.88
N ASP A 657 41.02 -4.19 8.11
CA ASP A 657 40.57 -5.31 8.94
C ASP A 657 39.17 -5.75 8.49
N GLY A 658 39.14 -6.68 7.53
CA GLY A 658 37.88 -7.23 7.02
C GLY A 658 37.11 -8.04 8.06
N TYR A 659 37.78 -8.61 9.05
CA TYR A 659 37.16 -9.45 10.08
C TYR A 659 36.37 -8.60 11.07
N GLU A 660 36.97 -7.52 11.58
CA GLU A 660 36.29 -6.56 12.46
C GLU A 660 35.04 -5.98 11.77
N LEU A 661 35.18 -5.51 10.53
CA LEU A 661 34.07 -4.99 9.74
C LEU A 661 32.96 -6.03 9.49
N LEU A 662 33.31 -7.29 9.21
CA LEU A 662 32.33 -8.36 9.05
C LEU A 662 31.58 -8.65 10.34
N THR A 663 32.28 -8.64 11.48
CA THR A 663 31.63 -8.84 12.79
C THR A 663 30.67 -7.71 13.13
N THR A 664 31.01 -6.46 12.82
CA THR A 664 30.14 -5.29 13.01
C THR A 664 28.95 -5.30 12.06
N VAL A 665 29.13 -5.60 10.77
CA VAL A 665 28.01 -5.76 9.82
C VAL A 665 27.07 -6.88 10.28
N HIS A 666 27.62 -7.98 10.79
CA HIS A 666 26.83 -9.08 11.30
C HIS A 666 26.07 -8.70 12.59
N SER A 667 26.71 -8.04 13.57
CA SER A 667 26.03 -7.61 14.79
C SER A 667 24.89 -6.62 14.50
N THR A 668 25.12 -5.67 13.59
CA THR A 668 24.15 -4.61 13.24
C THR A 668 22.94 -5.13 12.47
N PHE A 669 23.09 -6.11 11.57
CA PHE A 669 22.01 -6.56 10.67
C PHE A 669 21.46 -7.99 10.93
N ARG A 670 22.00 -8.75 11.89
CA ARG A 670 21.59 -10.14 12.23
C ARG A 670 20.12 -10.31 12.64
N LYS A 671 19.43 -9.23 13.03
CA LYS A 671 18.00 -9.22 13.44
C LYS A 671 17.07 -8.53 12.42
N SER A 672 17.45 -8.40 11.15
CA SER A 672 16.73 -7.56 10.17
C SER A 672 15.43 -8.19 9.63
N SER A 673 14.37 -8.21 10.43
CA SER A 673 13.00 -8.46 9.93
C SER A 673 12.39 -7.26 9.20
N ASN A 674 12.99 -6.05 9.30
CA ASN A 674 12.36 -4.80 8.89
C ASN A 674 13.07 -4.02 7.76
N LEU A 675 14.09 -4.59 7.09
CA LEU A 675 14.71 -3.96 5.92
C LEU A 675 13.88 -4.23 4.66
N ASP A 676 13.68 -3.19 3.85
CA ASP A 676 13.09 -3.28 2.52
C ASP A 676 14.01 -4.07 1.57
N PRO A 677 13.47 -4.57 0.42
CA PRO A 677 14.22 -5.41 -0.52
C PRO A 677 15.49 -4.74 -1.06
N ASP A 678 15.46 -3.42 -1.30
CA ASP A 678 16.58 -2.69 -1.90
C ASP A 678 17.71 -2.48 -0.87
N SER A 679 17.36 -2.16 0.38
CA SER A 679 18.34 -2.09 1.47
C SER A 679 18.96 -3.46 1.78
N LYS A 680 18.20 -4.56 1.68
CA LYS A 680 18.74 -5.93 1.79
C LYS A 680 19.76 -6.22 0.69
N ALA A 681 19.53 -5.77 -0.54
CA ALA A 681 20.46 -5.92 -1.65
C ALA A 681 21.77 -5.14 -1.40
N LEU A 682 21.69 -3.92 -0.86
CA LEU A 682 22.87 -3.13 -0.48
C LEU A 682 23.68 -3.79 0.66
N VAL A 683 23.02 -4.30 1.70
CA VAL A 683 23.67 -5.05 2.79
C VAL A 683 24.36 -6.31 2.24
N ALA A 684 23.72 -7.05 1.34
CA ALA A 684 24.35 -8.18 0.65
C ALA A 684 25.57 -7.76 -0.18
N GLY A 685 25.52 -6.57 -0.81
CA GLY A 685 26.66 -5.96 -1.50
C GLY A 685 27.84 -5.63 -0.56
N ILE A 686 27.56 -5.11 0.64
CA ILE A 686 28.57 -4.87 1.69
C ILE A 686 29.27 -6.18 2.07
N TYR A 687 28.51 -7.25 2.34
CA TYR A 687 29.07 -8.59 2.59
C TYR A 687 29.93 -9.08 1.42
N GLY A 688 29.48 -8.86 0.19
CA GLY A 688 30.23 -9.22 -1.02
C GLY A 688 31.56 -8.49 -1.13
N HIS A 689 31.60 -7.18 -0.86
CA HIS A 689 32.83 -6.38 -0.88
C HIS A 689 33.81 -6.81 0.22
N LEU A 690 33.35 -7.00 1.46
CA LEU A 690 34.20 -7.47 2.57
C LEU A 690 34.77 -8.87 2.31
N GLY A 691 33.98 -9.78 1.72
CA GLY A 691 34.44 -11.11 1.31
C GLY A 691 35.50 -11.11 0.20
N THR A 692 35.75 -9.98 -0.47
CA THR A 692 36.84 -9.84 -1.44
C THR A 692 38.15 -9.32 -0.84
N ILE A 693 38.12 -8.72 0.36
CA ILE A 693 39.28 -8.14 1.07
C ILE A 693 40.17 -9.25 1.67
N GLU A 694 39.60 -10.40 2.01
CA GLU A 694 40.33 -11.59 2.52
C GLU A 694 41.04 -12.42 1.42
N ARG A 695 41.19 -11.91 0.19
CA ARG A 695 41.95 -12.59 -0.87
C ARG A 695 43.47 -12.50 -0.63
N ASN A 696 43.93 -13.23 0.38
CA ASN A 696 45.29 -13.74 0.51
C ASN A 696 45.51 -14.80 -0.60
N PRO A 697 46.64 -14.83 -1.34
CA PRO A 697 46.76 -15.62 -2.58
C PRO A 697 46.87 -17.15 -2.39
N VAL A 698 46.64 -17.66 -1.18
CA VAL A 698 46.74 -19.10 -0.84
C VAL A 698 45.37 -19.75 -0.59
N ILE A 699 44.29 -18.98 -0.46
CA ILE A 699 42.96 -19.54 -0.16
C ILE A 699 42.00 -19.18 -1.28
N ASN A 700 41.94 -20.08 -2.26
CA ASN A 700 41.06 -19.98 -3.41
C ASN A 700 39.69 -20.58 -3.08
N ARG A 701 38.64 -19.80 -3.32
CA ARG A 701 37.21 -20.16 -3.37
C ARG A 701 36.49 -20.56 -2.07
N ASP A 702 35.37 -19.85 -1.88
CA ASP A 702 34.16 -20.22 -1.15
C ASP A 702 34.11 -19.88 0.35
N SER A 703 33.73 -18.65 0.64
CA SER A 703 33.03 -18.25 1.88
C SER A 703 31.77 -19.12 2.14
N LYS A 704 31.19 -19.72 1.10
CA LYS A 704 30.17 -20.78 1.22
C LYS A 704 30.72 -22.08 1.81
N ALA A 705 32.00 -22.42 1.59
CA ALA A 705 32.65 -23.59 2.16
C ALA A 705 33.07 -23.38 3.62
N ALA A 706 33.34 -22.14 4.05
CA ALA A 706 33.55 -21.81 5.47
C ALA A 706 32.25 -21.96 6.26
N ILE A 707 31.14 -21.44 5.74
CA ILE A 707 29.79 -21.63 6.30
C ILE A 707 29.38 -23.11 6.29
N ASN A 708 29.70 -23.85 5.21
CA ASN A 708 29.43 -25.28 5.15
C ASN A 708 30.33 -26.10 6.10
N ARG A 709 31.56 -25.66 6.41
CA ARG A 709 32.40 -26.27 7.46
C ARG A 709 31.87 -26.00 8.85
N GLU A 710 31.30 -24.82 9.09
CA GLU A 710 30.66 -24.47 10.36
C GLU A 710 29.34 -25.25 10.55
N ASN A 711 28.57 -25.42 9.46
CA ASN A 711 27.37 -26.25 9.44
C ASN A 711 27.68 -27.75 9.55
N ALA A 712 28.83 -28.22 9.04
CA ALA A 712 29.27 -29.62 9.15
C ALA A 712 29.71 -30.03 10.57
N ILE A 713 29.82 -29.08 11.52
CA ILE A 713 30.05 -29.37 12.95
C ILE A 713 28.75 -29.81 13.64
N TYR A 714 27.60 -29.51 13.04
CA TYR A 714 26.29 -29.90 13.55
C TYR A 714 25.79 -31.11 12.79
N ASP A 715 25.53 -32.19 13.53
CA ASP A 715 24.88 -33.39 13.02
C ASP A 715 23.58 -33.01 12.30
N ASP A 716 23.25 -33.63 11.16
CA ASP A 716 22.10 -33.26 10.31
C ASP A 716 20.79 -33.23 11.12
N ARG A 717 20.72 -34.07 12.15
CA ARG A 717 19.66 -34.10 13.16
C ARG A 717 19.49 -32.79 13.94
N LYS A 718 20.57 -32.11 14.33
CA LYS A 718 20.54 -30.83 15.06
C LYS A 718 20.15 -29.66 14.15
N VAL A 719 20.56 -29.71 12.88
CA VAL A 719 20.19 -28.72 11.86
C VAL A 719 18.68 -28.80 11.57
N LEU A 720 18.14 -30.01 11.41
CA LEU A 720 16.71 -30.26 11.26
C LEU A 720 15.90 -29.84 12.50
N GLN A 721 16.38 -30.15 13.71
CA GLN A 721 15.72 -29.72 14.96
C GLN A 721 15.70 -28.20 15.12
N SER A 722 16.76 -27.50 14.71
CA SER A 722 16.84 -26.04 14.74
C SER A 722 15.88 -25.40 13.74
N GLN A 723 15.79 -25.92 12.51
CA GLN A 723 14.85 -25.43 11.49
C GLN A 723 13.38 -25.68 11.88
N VAL A 724 13.09 -26.81 12.54
CA VAL A 724 11.76 -27.11 13.10
C VAL A 724 11.44 -26.21 14.29
N ALA A 725 12.41 -25.91 15.16
CA ALA A 725 12.23 -24.95 16.26
C ALA A 725 11.99 -23.52 15.73
N GLU A 726 12.74 -23.10 14.72
CA GLU A 726 12.59 -21.78 14.09
C GLU A 726 11.23 -21.63 13.39
N ALA A 727 10.74 -22.68 12.72
CA ALA A 727 9.40 -22.68 12.11
C ALA A 727 8.28 -22.67 13.17
N ARG A 728 8.47 -23.39 14.29
CA ARG A 728 7.55 -23.44 15.43
C ARG A 728 7.47 -22.09 16.16
N ASP A 729 8.59 -21.41 16.33
CA ASP A 729 8.66 -20.08 16.96
C ASP A 729 8.05 -18.99 16.07
N LYS A 730 8.15 -19.12 14.74
CA LYS A 730 7.59 -18.17 13.78
C LYS A 730 6.08 -18.28 13.58
N THR A 731 5.47 -19.45 13.77
CA THR A 731 4.07 -19.68 13.35
C THR A 731 3.12 -20.17 14.45
N GLY A 732 3.62 -20.44 15.66
CA GLY A 732 2.79 -20.96 16.76
C GLY A 732 2.32 -22.40 16.53
N ALA A 733 1.65 -22.97 17.53
CA ALA A 733 1.33 -24.39 17.57
C ALA A 733 0.26 -24.83 16.54
N VAL A 734 0.68 -25.73 15.64
CA VAL A 734 -0.11 -26.79 14.98
C VAL A 734 -1.18 -26.35 13.97
N ARG A 735 -0.76 -26.20 12.69
CA ARG A 735 -1.51 -26.65 11.49
C ARG A 735 -0.79 -26.39 10.15
N HIS A 736 0.15 -25.44 10.08
CA HIS A 736 0.89 -25.12 8.85
C HIS A 736 2.30 -25.74 8.74
N VAL A 737 2.75 -26.43 9.80
CA VAL A 737 4.06 -27.09 9.85
C VAL A 737 4.15 -28.23 8.82
N THR A 738 3.05 -28.93 8.54
CA THR A 738 2.97 -30.00 7.53
C THR A 738 3.30 -29.50 6.13
N GLY A 739 2.72 -28.37 5.67
CA GLY A 739 2.97 -27.86 4.33
C GLY A 739 4.40 -27.35 4.09
N LEU A 740 5.03 -26.72 5.09
CA LEU A 740 6.38 -26.16 5.00
C LEU A 740 7.48 -27.22 5.18
N VAL A 741 7.27 -28.19 6.08
CA VAL A 741 8.19 -29.32 6.28
C VAL A 741 8.16 -30.26 5.07
N SER A 742 6.98 -30.53 4.48
CA SER A 742 6.88 -31.30 3.23
C SER A 742 7.57 -30.62 2.05
N LYS A 743 7.50 -29.28 1.94
CA LYS A 743 8.15 -28.53 0.85
C LYS A 743 9.67 -28.48 0.99
N ALA A 744 10.18 -28.41 2.22
CA ALA A 744 11.61 -28.48 2.52
C ALA A 744 12.18 -29.90 2.29
N LEU A 745 11.40 -30.95 2.59
CA LEU A 745 11.81 -32.34 2.43
C LEU A 745 11.69 -32.88 1.00
N MET A 746 10.75 -32.40 0.18
CA MET A 746 10.63 -32.77 -1.25
C MET A 746 11.77 -32.25 -2.14
N GLY A 747 12.61 -31.34 -1.61
CA GLY A 747 13.84 -30.88 -2.27
C GLY A 747 15.08 -31.74 -1.97
N ALA A 748 15.00 -32.65 -1.00
CA ALA A 748 16.09 -33.53 -0.58
C ALA A 748 15.75 -35.00 -0.87
N LYS A 749 16.75 -35.83 -1.17
CA LYS A 749 16.56 -37.29 -1.30
C LYS A 749 15.99 -37.83 0.02
N LEU A 750 14.88 -38.56 -0.02
CA LEU A 750 14.32 -39.24 1.15
C LEU A 750 15.34 -40.22 1.73
N SER A 751 15.81 -39.97 2.96
CA SER A 751 16.64 -40.90 3.75
C SER A 751 15.85 -41.48 4.93
N GLU A 752 16.35 -42.58 5.50
CA GLU A 752 15.75 -43.26 6.65
C GLU A 752 15.63 -42.34 7.89
N GLU A 753 16.61 -41.46 8.08
CA GLU A 753 16.66 -40.47 9.18
C GLU A 753 15.57 -39.39 9.06
N VAL A 754 15.19 -39.03 7.83
CA VAL A 754 14.11 -38.10 7.55
C VAL A 754 12.75 -38.71 7.92
N LEU A 755 12.54 -39.99 7.59
CA LEU A 755 11.31 -40.71 7.92
C LEU A 755 11.17 -40.94 9.43
N GLU A 756 12.27 -41.26 10.12
CA GLU A 756 12.29 -41.43 11.56
C GLU A 756 12.00 -40.11 12.29
N ALA A 757 12.55 -38.99 11.80
CA ALA A 757 12.25 -37.64 12.29
C ALA A 757 10.78 -37.23 12.04
N MET A 758 10.23 -37.53 10.86
CA MET A 758 8.81 -37.26 10.55
C MET A 758 7.86 -38.09 11.42
N THR A 759 8.24 -39.33 11.74
CA THR A 759 7.49 -40.22 12.65
C THR A 759 7.55 -39.71 14.08
N GLY A 760 8.75 -39.32 14.56
CA GLY A 760 8.96 -38.75 15.90
C GLY A 760 8.30 -37.39 16.12
N LEU A 761 8.02 -36.64 15.04
CA LEU A 761 7.32 -35.35 15.08
C LEU A 761 5.78 -35.48 14.97
N GLY A 762 5.24 -36.70 14.91
CA GLY A 762 3.79 -36.93 14.84
C GLY A 762 3.13 -36.54 13.50
N ILE A 763 3.93 -36.24 12.47
CA ILE A 763 3.47 -35.87 11.12
C ILE A 763 2.83 -37.07 10.40
N LEU A 764 3.20 -38.28 10.82
CA LEU A 764 2.78 -39.55 10.22
C LEU A 764 1.76 -40.30 11.10
N GLN A 765 1.00 -39.58 11.94
CA GLN A 765 -0.01 -40.18 12.80
C GLN A 765 -1.35 -40.42 12.08
N PRO A 766 -2.18 -41.35 12.60
CA PRO A 766 -3.52 -41.59 12.09
C PRO A 766 -4.37 -40.31 12.08
N GLY A 767 -4.92 -39.93 10.91
CA GLY A 767 -5.76 -38.74 10.74
C GLY A 767 -5.06 -37.48 10.20
N ALA A 768 -3.75 -37.53 9.90
CA ALA A 768 -3.07 -36.45 9.20
C ALA A 768 -3.46 -36.43 7.70
N THR A 769 -3.80 -35.26 7.14
CA THR A 769 -3.97 -35.08 5.69
C THR A 769 -2.63 -35.24 5.00
N LEU A 770 -2.39 -36.40 4.40
CA LEU A 770 -1.19 -36.72 3.63
C LEU A 770 -1.10 -35.83 2.38
N VAL A 771 0.13 -35.51 1.97
CA VAL A 771 0.41 -34.81 0.71
C VAL A 771 0.03 -35.73 -0.47
N PRO A 772 -0.73 -35.26 -1.48
CA PRO A 772 -1.27 -36.10 -2.55
C PRO A 772 -0.26 -36.98 -3.29
N ASP A 773 0.97 -36.49 -3.50
CA ASP A 773 1.99 -37.16 -4.33
C ASP A 773 2.96 -38.06 -3.54
N LEU A 774 2.93 -37.98 -2.21
CA LEU A 774 3.86 -38.71 -1.34
C LEU A 774 3.77 -40.25 -1.48
N PRO A 775 2.59 -40.87 -1.64
CA PRO A 775 2.49 -42.32 -1.72
C PRO A 775 3.13 -42.90 -2.99
N SER A 776 2.94 -42.25 -4.14
CA SER A 776 3.51 -42.66 -5.43
C SER A 776 5.03 -42.64 -5.41
N ILE A 777 5.61 -41.67 -4.70
CA ILE A 777 7.06 -41.53 -4.51
C ILE A 777 7.60 -42.68 -3.63
N ILE A 778 6.89 -43.03 -2.56
CA ILE A 778 7.30 -44.09 -1.64
C ILE A 778 7.20 -45.47 -2.29
N ILE A 779 6.14 -45.76 -3.04
CA ILE A 779 6.02 -47.00 -3.82
C ILE A 779 7.20 -47.11 -4.81
N ARG A 780 7.50 -46.02 -5.53
CA ARG A 780 8.61 -45.97 -6.49
C ARG A 780 9.99 -46.18 -5.83
N GLU A 781 10.27 -45.55 -4.70
CA GLU A 781 11.56 -45.71 -4.00
C GLU A 781 11.69 -47.05 -3.27
N THR A 782 10.56 -47.66 -2.88
CA THR A 782 10.57 -49.02 -2.32
C THR A 782 10.89 -50.04 -3.41
N HIS A 783 10.32 -49.90 -4.61
CA HIS A 783 10.73 -50.68 -5.77
C HIS A 783 12.22 -50.49 -6.09
N ALA A 784 12.68 -49.23 -6.14
CA ALA A 784 14.09 -48.94 -6.41
C ALA A 784 15.04 -49.51 -5.34
N SER A 785 14.63 -49.54 -4.06
CA SER A 785 15.41 -50.14 -2.97
C SER A 785 15.47 -51.67 -3.06
N LEU A 786 14.34 -52.32 -3.38
CA LEU A 786 14.28 -53.76 -3.61
C LEU A 786 15.14 -54.16 -4.82
N ASP A 787 15.05 -53.42 -5.92
CA ASP A 787 15.84 -53.67 -7.13
C ASP A 787 17.35 -53.46 -6.89
N ARG A 788 17.71 -52.60 -5.92
CA ARG A 788 19.09 -52.39 -5.47
C ARG A 788 19.55 -53.36 -4.38
N LYS A 789 18.70 -54.30 -3.94
CA LYS A 789 18.95 -55.20 -2.78
C LYS A 789 19.32 -54.46 -1.49
N ALA A 790 18.81 -53.24 -1.32
CA ALA A 790 18.94 -52.48 -0.07
C ALA A 790 17.79 -52.85 0.87
N LYS A 791 17.99 -52.77 2.19
CA LYS A 791 16.96 -53.11 3.19
C LYS A 791 15.88 -52.01 3.23
N PRO A 792 14.63 -52.27 2.81
CA PRO A 792 13.59 -51.25 2.73
C PRO A 792 12.81 -51.06 4.04
N HIS A 793 13.40 -51.43 5.20
CA HIS A 793 12.70 -51.62 6.47
C HIS A 793 11.80 -50.43 6.87
N ALA A 794 12.34 -49.21 6.88
CA ALA A 794 11.59 -48.01 7.22
C ALA A 794 10.50 -47.63 6.19
N LEU A 795 10.75 -47.88 4.90
CA LEU A 795 9.78 -47.62 3.82
C LEU A 795 8.58 -48.58 3.90
N VAL A 796 8.84 -49.85 4.25
CA VAL A 796 7.81 -50.89 4.40
C VAL A 796 6.97 -50.67 5.66
N ILE A 797 7.59 -50.27 6.77
CA ILE A 797 6.87 -49.90 8.01
C ILE A 797 5.99 -48.67 7.77
N PHE A 798 6.50 -47.66 7.05
CA PHE A 798 5.72 -46.49 6.66
C PHE A 798 4.54 -46.87 5.76
N LEU A 799 4.77 -47.65 4.71
CA LEU A 799 3.72 -48.07 3.78
C LEU A 799 2.60 -48.80 4.53
N SER A 800 2.96 -49.62 5.52
CA SER A 800 2.02 -50.34 6.38
C SER A 800 1.26 -49.43 7.35
N ALA A 801 1.90 -48.39 7.89
CA ALA A 801 1.26 -47.39 8.74
C ALA A 801 0.34 -46.41 7.96
N ALA A 802 0.68 -46.11 6.71
CA ALA A 802 -0.15 -45.32 5.80
C ALA A 802 -1.45 -46.05 5.42
N LEU A 803 -1.42 -47.39 5.32
CA LEU A 803 -2.62 -48.23 5.10
C LEU A 803 -3.65 -48.07 6.23
N HIS A 804 -3.23 -47.75 7.45
CA HIS A 804 -4.12 -47.57 8.60
C HIS A 804 -4.87 -46.22 8.60
N SER A 805 -4.28 -45.18 8.00
CA SER A 805 -4.68 -43.79 8.26
C SER A 805 -5.49 -43.12 7.14
N ALA A 806 -5.54 -43.72 5.94
CA ALA A 806 -6.23 -43.18 4.77
C ALA A 806 -6.99 -44.28 3.97
N PRO A 807 -8.22 -44.65 4.34
CA PRO A 807 -8.97 -45.73 3.68
C PRO A 807 -9.29 -45.48 2.19
N HIS A 808 -9.35 -44.21 1.77
CA HIS A 808 -9.52 -43.78 0.37
C HIS A 808 -8.26 -44.02 -0.48
N TRP A 809 -7.08 -44.01 0.13
CA TRP A 809 -5.80 -44.33 -0.51
C TRP A 809 -5.69 -45.84 -0.79
N LEU A 810 -6.17 -46.65 0.15
CA LEU A 810 -6.22 -48.11 0.05
C LEU A 810 -7.03 -48.55 -1.17
N GLN A 811 -8.19 -47.93 -1.42
CA GLN A 811 -9.01 -48.24 -2.60
C GLN A 811 -8.32 -47.94 -3.94
N GLN A 812 -7.39 -46.99 -3.99
CA GLN A 812 -6.73 -46.56 -5.23
C GLN A 812 -5.42 -47.30 -5.54
N HIS A 813 -4.68 -47.76 -4.51
CA HIS A 813 -3.33 -48.33 -4.68
C HIS A 813 -3.12 -49.71 -4.01
N TRP A 814 -4.20 -50.39 -3.61
CA TRP A 814 -4.11 -51.71 -2.96
C TRP A 814 -3.37 -52.76 -3.78
N GLY A 815 -3.62 -52.82 -5.09
CA GLY A 815 -2.98 -53.80 -5.99
C GLY A 815 -1.46 -53.68 -5.99
N GLU A 816 -0.94 -52.47 -6.20
CA GLU A 816 0.50 -52.18 -6.24
C GLU A 816 1.16 -52.39 -4.86
N SER A 817 0.46 -51.99 -3.80
CA SER A 817 0.95 -52.13 -2.42
C SER A 817 1.01 -53.60 -1.98
N ALA A 818 0.02 -54.42 -2.35
CA ALA A 818 -0.02 -55.84 -2.04
C ALA A 818 1.07 -56.63 -2.79
N GLU A 819 1.31 -56.29 -4.06
CA GLU A 819 2.39 -56.88 -4.86
C GLU A 819 3.77 -56.54 -4.26
N LEU A 820 3.99 -55.28 -3.88
CA LEU A 820 5.21 -54.81 -3.24
C LEU A 820 5.46 -55.49 -1.89
N MET A 821 4.43 -55.62 -1.05
CA MET A 821 4.52 -56.34 0.23
C MET A 821 4.84 -57.83 0.02
N SER A 822 4.23 -58.47 -0.98
CA SER A 822 4.56 -59.86 -1.35
C SER A 822 6.01 -60.00 -1.81
N ARG A 823 6.55 -59.02 -2.55
CA ARG A 823 7.97 -58.98 -2.94
C ARG A 823 8.88 -58.79 -1.73
N CYS A 824 8.54 -57.92 -0.78
CA CYS A 824 9.29 -57.74 0.45
C CYS A 824 9.35 -59.03 1.30
N ILE A 825 8.25 -59.79 1.36
CA ILE A 825 8.20 -61.10 2.03
C ILE A 825 9.14 -62.10 1.33
N ALA A 826 9.12 -62.15 0.00
CA ALA A 826 9.98 -63.05 -0.78
C ALA A 826 11.48 -62.74 -0.63
N GLU A 827 11.85 -61.48 -0.41
CA GLU A 827 13.24 -61.01 -0.20
C GLU A 827 13.68 -61.10 1.29
N GLY A 828 12.87 -61.68 2.18
CA GLY A 828 13.25 -61.95 3.57
C GLY A 828 12.88 -60.87 4.59
N GLU A 829 12.16 -59.82 4.19
CA GLU A 829 11.67 -58.73 5.07
C GLU A 829 10.31 -59.07 5.72
N VAL A 830 10.08 -60.35 6.02
CA VAL A 830 8.82 -60.88 6.55
C VAL A 830 8.42 -60.19 7.85
N LEU A 831 9.39 -59.95 8.74
CA LEU A 831 9.15 -59.38 10.07
C LEU A 831 8.74 -57.90 10.02
N SER A 832 9.21 -57.17 9.01
CA SER A 832 8.94 -55.75 8.74
C SER A 832 7.54 -55.56 8.18
N VAL A 833 7.15 -56.43 7.24
CA VAL A 833 5.80 -56.50 6.67
C VAL A 833 4.80 -56.98 7.74
N MET A 834 5.15 -58.00 8.53
CA MET A 834 4.30 -58.50 9.61
C MET A 834 4.13 -57.49 10.76
N ARG A 835 5.17 -56.76 11.18
CA ARG A 835 5.03 -55.67 12.17
C ARG A 835 4.12 -54.56 11.67
N GLY A 836 4.15 -54.28 10.38
CA GLY A 836 3.23 -53.35 9.73
C GLY A 836 1.78 -53.85 9.71
N LEU A 837 1.57 -55.15 9.47
CA LEU A 837 0.24 -55.79 9.43
C LEU A 837 -0.34 -56.12 10.84
N ASP A 838 0.50 -56.39 11.84
CA ASP A 838 0.08 -56.61 13.24
C ASP A 838 -0.58 -55.35 13.82
N VAL A 839 -0.15 -54.16 13.39
CA VAL A 839 -0.80 -52.89 13.70
C VAL A 839 -2.18 -52.78 13.05
N VAL A 840 -2.41 -53.43 11.91
CA VAL A 840 -3.71 -53.46 11.19
C VAL A 840 -4.70 -54.41 11.86
N LEU A 841 -4.25 -55.57 12.35
CA LEU A 841 -5.13 -56.57 12.99
C LEU A 841 -5.53 -56.21 14.43
N SER A 842 -4.85 -55.24 15.06
CA SER A 842 -5.21 -54.75 16.41
C SER A 842 -6.28 -53.65 16.42
N CYS A 843 -6.69 -53.14 15.25
CA CYS A 843 -7.72 -52.11 15.08
C CYS A 843 -8.98 -52.59 14.34
N ALA A 844 -9.17 -53.91 14.20
CA ALA A 844 -10.43 -54.52 13.76
C ALA A 844 -11.35 -54.87 14.93
#